data_AF-A0A2E8SWZ4-F1
#
_entry.id   AF-A0A2E8SWZ4-F1
#
_cell.length_a   1.000
_cell.length_b   1.000
_cell.length_c   1.000
_cell.angle_alpha   90.00
_cell.angle_beta   90.00
_cell.angle_gamma   90.00
#
_symmetry.space_group_name_H-M   'P 1'
#
loop_
_entity.id
_entity.type
_entity.pdbx_description
1 polymer ?
#
loop_
_entity_poly.entity_id
_entity_poly.type
_entity_poly.pdbx_seq_one_letter_code
_entity_poly.pdbx_strand_id
1 'polypeptide(L)'
;MLLDEGFIVVRVAHVLGGGSRRRQVYHITEKGRGWLSEHPLDDSPLDVDLESKDRGDLAIVGRQNELGALQALLEKEGRLVLTGLSGVGKTTLLKAWVAQSPQPVRWATMDQLSDAQTVVQAWFPDTALHPVDPEAVIEHIDQQGKHILVVDDLHLLEPRHLKVVRSLLEGLHDRKHKVVLAGRLPLPEGFDWPLLKLGTLNPSDAAAVLGDHLDEELRLEVAKALDGHPMALNLYREGDQLPEAGEDIQTFVEQTMLDGLDDEALEAMDGMVLFPRPLPAEMVPGSSSIGALDERALLRWAEDETSLEIQHLIRNVRRTMLDEPRLTMLHRAAAAHWANHVDEPAYAVLHLYHTMALDDDRFVEGMAERFDGLMLEQSGAMAVLFDRATSQRPQQENLHYWAGRIAVHRQESDRARHHLEGVQSSSLRNELAYEIAQIEGDEQEAERLLQAQLERASDVEGVRWLLRAAVQRIEDRVFDQASTLDGEKIQSMLNQVRLPEDITSRASITVSMTLIQLTVALLEGDEGRVSSLVEGLESLSHAEDPIVLHAKLKASLAFVNGTNEDHQAAYERAAAAQTTAFHTAVVGLTFAEFLVRQGHPSAASVHATLPLPSAWQEGGSPGHRYAARWWYLKGHLDPSTSASSLRESARWFRQAGCSNAAREVTQRLHRVL
;
A
#
# COMPACT_ATOMS: atom_id res chain seq x y z
N MET A 1 39.80 19.42 2.65
CA MET A 1 39.50 20.85 2.37
C MET A 1 39.05 21.60 3.63
N LEU A 2 37.89 21.30 4.24
CA LEU A 2 37.39 22.04 5.42
C LEU A 2 38.29 21.97 6.68
N LEU A 3 38.93 20.82 6.91
CA LEU A 3 39.92 20.63 7.98
C LEU A 3 41.22 21.37 7.69
N ASP A 4 41.72 21.25 6.45
CA ASP A 4 42.96 21.88 5.99
C ASP A 4 42.86 23.41 6.02
N GLU A 5 41.65 23.94 5.76
CA GLU A 5 41.35 25.37 5.81
C GLU A 5 41.03 25.86 7.23
N GLY A 6 40.94 24.96 8.21
CA GLY A 6 40.70 25.28 9.61
C GLY A 6 39.28 25.78 9.91
N PHE A 7 38.30 25.47 9.05
CA PHE A 7 36.89 25.81 9.28
C PHE A 7 36.21 24.87 10.27
N ILE A 8 36.72 23.66 10.40
CA ILE A 8 36.29 22.68 11.40
C ILE A 8 37.52 22.13 12.12
N VAL A 9 37.34 21.68 13.36
CA VAL A 9 38.34 20.95 14.12
C VAL A 9 37.76 19.61 14.55
N VAL A 10 38.52 18.54 14.37
CA VAL A 10 38.15 17.22 14.90
C VAL A 10 38.65 17.10 16.33
N ARG A 11 37.76 16.71 17.24
CA ARG A 11 38.14 16.20 18.55
C ARG A 11 37.67 14.77 18.67
N VAL A 12 38.49 13.95 19.29
CA VAL A 12 38.07 12.63 19.73
C VAL A 12 37.41 12.80 21.08
N ALA A 13 36.13 12.48 21.18
CA ALA A 13 35.36 12.60 22.42
C ALA A 13 34.84 11.23 22.87
N HIS A 14 34.82 11.04 24.19
CA HIS A 14 34.00 10.00 24.79
C HIS A 14 32.55 10.48 24.82
N VAL A 15 31.64 9.65 24.32
CA VAL A 15 30.20 9.90 24.46
C VAL A 15 29.85 9.68 25.93
N LEU A 16 29.20 10.65 26.58
CA LEU A 16 28.66 10.47 27.92
C LEU A 16 27.62 9.33 27.88
N GLY A 17 27.92 8.22 28.55
CA GLY A 17 27.13 6.98 28.51
C GLY A 17 27.67 5.88 27.58
N GLY A 18 28.65 6.17 26.71
CA GLY A 18 29.06 5.28 25.59
C GLY A 18 30.37 4.51 25.76
N GLY A 19 30.80 4.20 27.00
CA GLY A 19 31.99 3.37 27.23
C GLY A 19 33.26 3.79 26.48
N SER A 20 34.05 2.81 26.01
CA SER A 20 35.38 3.01 25.37
C SER A 20 35.35 3.52 23.93
N ARG A 21 34.16 3.72 23.32
CA ARG A 21 34.06 4.08 21.90
C ARG A 21 34.47 5.54 21.69
N ARG A 22 35.50 5.75 20.88
CA ARG A 22 36.02 7.07 20.49
C ARG A 22 35.35 7.51 19.19
N ARG A 23 34.50 8.54 19.23
CA ARG A 23 33.95 9.16 18.01
C ARG A 23 34.73 10.42 17.65
N GLN A 24 34.88 10.65 16.35
CA GLN A 24 35.38 11.92 15.82
C GLN A 24 34.23 12.93 15.81
N VAL A 25 34.32 13.93 16.68
CA VAL A 25 33.37 15.04 16.75
C VAL A 25 33.97 16.21 15.97
N TYR A 26 33.26 16.63 14.94
CA TYR A 26 33.64 17.78 14.11
C TYR A 26 33.01 19.03 14.71
N HIS A 27 33.83 19.93 15.23
CA HIS A 27 33.37 21.23 15.72
C HIS A 27 33.67 22.30 14.68
N ILE A 28 32.66 23.10 14.33
CA ILE A 28 32.89 24.30 13.54
C ILE A 28 33.72 25.31 14.34
N THR A 29 34.79 25.82 13.74
CA THR A 29 35.67 26.81 14.36
C THR A 29 35.02 28.19 14.28
N GLU A 30 35.58 29.14 15.03
CA GLU A 30 35.20 30.54 14.88
C GLU A 30 35.45 31.05 13.45
N LYS A 31 36.51 30.55 12.80
CA LYS A 31 36.80 30.81 11.38
C LYS A 31 35.73 30.22 10.46
N GLY A 32 35.26 29.00 10.71
CA GLY A 32 34.17 28.38 9.96
C GLY A 32 32.83 29.11 10.15
N ARG A 33 32.53 29.56 11.37
CA ARG A 33 31.36 30.40 11.66
C ARG A 33 31.46 31.77 10.96
N GLY A 34 32.63 32.39 10.96
CA GLY A 34 32.89 33.63 10.22
C GLY A 34 32.68 33.45 8.72
N TRP A 35 33.18 32.35 8.15
CA TRP A 35 32.99 32.02 6.73
C TRP A 35 31.50 31.85 6.37
N LEU A 36 30.72 31.13 7.18
CA LEU A 36 29.26 31.01 6.98
C LEU A 36 28.52 32.34 7.12
N SER A 37 29.00 33.24 7.98
CA SER A 37 28.42 34.58 8.12
C SER A 37 28.70 35.47 6.91
N GLU A 38 29.82 35.25 6.21
CA GLU A 38 30.21 35.97 4.98
C GLU A 38 29.67 35.30 3.71
N HIS A 39 29.29 34.03 3.80
CA HIS A 39 28.70 33.21 2.74
C HIS A 39 27.40 32.58 3.25
N PRO A 40 26.36 33.39 3.53
CA PRO A 40 25.06 32.87 3.95
C PRO A 40 24.54 31.90 2.89
N LEU A 41 23.95 30.80 3.34
CA LEU A 41 23.22 29.89 2.47
C LEU A 41 22.07 30.70 1.83
N ASP A 42 21.94 30.63 0.51
CA ASP A 42 20.71 31.12 -0.13
C ASP A 42 19.54 30.37 0.50
N ASP A 43 18.54 31.10 1.03
CA ASP A 43 17.23 30.59 1.50
C ASP A 43 16.38 30.06 0.32
N SER A 44 17.01 29.43 -0.66
CA SER A 44 16.31 28.50 -1.52
C SER A 44 15.94 27.33 -0.61
N PRO A 45 14.66 26.88 -0.58
CA PRO A 45 14.35 25.62 0.08
C PRO A 45 15.35 24.61 -0.44
N LEU A 46 16.00 23.88 0.47
CA LEU A 46 16.76 22.68 0.11
C LEU A 46 15.83 21.88 -0.80
N ASP A 47 16.09 21.91 -2.10
CA ASP A 47 15.45 21.01 -3.05
C ASP A 47 15.62 19.63 -2.43
N VAL A 48 14.52 19.01 -2.04
CA VAL A 48 14.44 17.66 -1.47
C VAL A 48 14.69 16.64 -2.59
N ASP A 49 15.58 16.98 -3.51
CA ASP A 49 16.06 16.18 -4.64
C ASP A 49 17.40 15.51 -4.24
N LEU A 50 17.49 15.10 -2.98
CA LEU A 50 18.62 14.37 -2.39
C LEU A 50 18.75 12.95 -2.96
N GLU A 51 17.79 12.47 -3.75
CA GLU A 51 17.87 11.18 -4.45
C GLU A 51 18.87 11.16 -5.62
N SER A 52 19.42 12.31 -6.02
CA SER A 52 20.32 12.35 -7.19
C SER A 52 21.74 12.89 -6.94
N LYS A 53 22.06 13.41 -5.74
CA LYS A 53 23.28 14.19 -5.51
C LYS A 53 24.28 13.71 -4.46
N ASP A 54 24.07 12.55 -3.85
CA ASP A 54 25.17 11.83 -3.18
C ASP A 54 25.55 10.57 -3.97
N ARG A 55 25.96 10.77 -5.24
CA ARG A 55 26.74 9.77 -5.98
C ARG A 55 28.19 9.74 -5.48
N GLY A 56 28.38 9.75 -4.16
CA GLY A 56 29.65 9.39 -3.56
C GLY A 56 29.88 7.91 -3.78
N ASP A 57 31.07 7.52 -4.25
CA ASP A 57 31.46 6.12 -4.40
C ASP A 57 31.22 5.39 -3.07
N LEU A 58 30.13 4.62 -2.98
CA LEU A 58 29.90 3.65 -1.92
C LEU A 58 30.99 2.59 -2.07
N ALA A 59 32.14 2.85 -1.43
CA ALA A 59 33.32 2.00 -1.52
C ALA A 59 33.02 0.65 -0.88
N ILE A 60 32.79 -0.36 -1.72
CA ILE A 60 32.61 -1.74 -1.28
C ILE A 60 33.95 -2.48 -1.34
N VAL A 61 34.27 -3.19 -0.26
CA VAL A 61 35.53 -3.93 -0.12
C VAL A 61 35.36 -5.36 -0.65
N GLY A 62 36.26 -5.78 -1.54
CA GLY A 62 36.39 -7.18 -1.96
C GLY A 62 35.26 -7.77 -2.80
N ARG A 63 34.41 -6.93 -3.42
CA ARG A 63 33.21 -7.36 -4.17
C ARG A 63 33.19 -6.98 -5.64
N GLN A 64 34.33 -6.59 -6.18
CA GLN A 64 34.47 -6.07 -7.54
C GLN A 64 34.14 -7.13 -8.59
N ASN A 65 34.47 -8.40 -8.32
CA ASN A 65 34.13 -9.52 -9.21
C ASN A 65 32.62 -9.76 -9.25
N GLU A 66 31.96 -9.74 -8.10
CA GLU A 66 30.52 -9.94 -7.98
C GLU A 66 29.74 -8.78 -8.59
N LEU A 67 30.21 -7.53 -8.45
CA LEU A 67 29.65 -6.37 -9.15
C LEU A 67 29.72 -6.55 -10.68
N GLY A 68 30.88 -6.93 -11.20
CA GLY A 68 31.06 -7.19 -12.64
C GLY A 68 30.21 -8.34 -13.14
N ALA A 69 30.10 -9.42 -12.35
CA ALA A 69 29.25 -10.57 -12.68
C ALA A 69 27.77 -10.22 -12.68
N LEU A 70 27.30 -9.43 -11.71
CA LEU A 70 25.94 -8.94 -11.64
C LEU A 70 25.59 -8.12 -12.89
N GLN A 71 26.44 -7.15 -13.25
CA GLN A 71 26.21 -6.31 -14.42
C GLN A 71 26.18 -7.13 -15.72
N ALA A 72 27.16 -8.02 -15.93
CA ALA A 72 27.23 -8.85 -17.12
C ALA A 72 26.02 -9.78 -17.24
N LEU A 73 25.56 -10.37 -16.13
CA LEU A 73 24.40 -11.23 -16.12
C LEU A 73 23.10 -10.46 -16.40
N LEU A 74 22.94 -9.27 -15.81
CA LEU A 74 21.78 -8.43 -16.05
C LEU A 74 21.70 -7.91 -17.49
N GLU A 75 22.84 -7.55 -18.09
CA GLU A 75 22.90 -7.14 -19.50
C GLU A 75 22.54 -8.28 -20.45
N LYS A 76 22.96 -9.51 -20.13
CA LYS A 76 22.71 -10.69 -20.95
C LYS A 76 21.27 -11.21 -20.84
N GLU A 77 20.78 -11.36 -19.62
CA GLU A 77 19.52 -12.06 -19.34
C GLU A 77 18.35 -11.11 -19.05
N GLY A 78 18.62 -9.82 -18.77
CA GLY A 78 17.60 -8.85 -18.35
C GLY A 78 16.97 -9.12 -16.98
N ARG A 79 17.35 -10.22 -16.32
CA ARG A 79 16.88 -10.58 -14.98
C ARG A 79 17.90 -11.45 -14.24
N LEU A 80 17.96 -11.33 -12.92
CA LEU A 80 18.79 -12.20 -12.07
C LEU A 80 18.29 -12.25 -10.62
N VAL A 81 18.74 -13.27 -9.89
CA VAL A 81 18.53 -13.38 -8.43
C VAL A 81 19.87 -13.44 -7.72
N LEU A 82 20.10 -12.48 -6.81
CA LEU A 82 21.22 -12.47 -5.87
C LEU A 82 20.84 -13.24 -4.60
N THR A 83 21.59 -14.28 -4.29
CA THR A 83 21.34 -15.12 -3.11
C THR A 83 22.54 -15.19 -2.19
N GLY A 84 22.32 -15.51 -0.92
CA GLY A 84 23.38 -15.63 0.08
C GLY A 84 22.84 -15.63 1.50
N LEU A 85 23.70 -15.97 2.46
CA LEU A 85 23.35 -16.05 3.88
C LEU A 85 22.88 -14.69 4.44
N SER A 86 22.22 -14.72 5.60
CA SER A 86 21.80 -13.50 6.31
C SER A 86 23.03 -12.67 6.68
N GLY A 87 23.05 -11.37 6.37
CA GLY A 87 24.18 -10.51 6.73
C GLY A 87 25.44 -10.67 5.87
N VAL A 88 25.41 -11.45 4.78
CA VAL A 88 26.55 -11.64 3.88
C VAL A 88 26.86 -10.42 2.97
N GLY A 89 26.02 -9.39 3.01
CA GLY A 89 26.19 -8.14 2.24
C GLY A 89 25.45 -8.09 0.90
N LYS A 90 24.32 -8.80 0.74
CA LYS A 90 23.50 -8.77 -0.49
C LYS A 90 23.00 -7.35 -0.81
N THR A 91 22.27 -6.75 0.14
CA THR A 91 21.77 -5.38 0.04
C THR A 91 22.92 -4.39 -0.19
N THR A 92 24.04 -4.55 0.50
CA THR A 92 25.24 -3.70 0.33
C THR A 92 25.83 -3.80 -1.09
N LEU A 93 25.93 -5.01 -1.65
CA LEU A 93 26.38 -5.22 -3.03
C LEU A 93 25.45 -4.53 -4.02
N LEU A 94 24.14 -4.68 -3.84
CA LEU A 94 23.14 -4.05 -4.70
C LEU A 94 23.19 -2.52 -4.59
N LYS A 95 23.30 -1.96 -3.37
CA LYS A 95 23.44 -0.50 -3.17
C LYS A 95 24.71 0.04 -3.84
N ALA A 96 25.84 -0.67 -3.72
CA ALA A 96 27.07 -0.30 -4.43
C ALA A 96 26.91 -0.37 -5.96
N TRP A 97 26.19 -1.37 -6.48
CA TRP A 97 25.86 -1.46 -7.90
C TRP A 97 24.93 -0.33 -8.36
N VAL A 98 23.90 0.00 -7.59
CA VAL A 98 22.97 1.11 -7.85
C VAL A 98 23.73 2.44 -7.90
N ALA A 99 24.66 2.68 -6.97
CA ALA A 99 25.48 3.89 -6.95
C ALA A 99 26.36 4.04 -8.22
N GLN A 100 26.76 2.93 -8.84
CA GLN A 100 27.54 2.89 -10.08
C GLN A 100 26.66 2.87 -11.34
N SER A 101 25.35 2.70 -11.21
CA SER A 101 24.43 2.61 -12.34
C SER A 101 24.26 3.97 -13.03
N PRO A 102 24.41 4.06 -14.36
CA PRO A 102 24.15 5.30 -15.10
C PRO A 102 22.64 5.63 -15.18
N GLN A 103 21.78 4.63 -15.00
CA GLN A 103 20.33 4.75 -15.05
C GLN A 103 19.73 4.69 -13.64
N PRO A 104 18.63 5.42 -13.38
CA PRO A 104 17.94 5.32 -12.10
C PRO A 104 17.44 3.89 -11.88
N VAL A 105 17.71 3.36 -10.68
CA VAL A 105 17.24 2.04 -10.25
C VAL A 105 16.14 2.27 -9.23
N ARG A 106 14.99 1.64 -9.45
CA ARG A 106 13.84 1.70 -8.53
C ARG A 106 13.94 0.54 -7.56
N TRP A 107 13.80 0.81 -6.28
CA TRP A 107 14.07 -0.14 -5.21
C TRP A 107 12.80 -0.47 -4.42
N ALA A 108 12.61 -1.74 -4.09
CA ALA A 108 11.59 -2.19 -3.15
C ALA A 108 12.23 -3.19 -2.18
N THR A 109 12.05 -2.97 -0.87
CA THR A 109 12.44 -3.94 0.17
C THR A 109 11.18 -4.64 0.65
N MET A 110 11.16 -5.98 0.61
CA MET A 110 10.00 -6.76 1.05
C MET A 110 10.00 -6.96 2.56
N ASP A 111 8.80 -7.04 3.12
CA ASP A 111 8.52 -7.50 4.48
C ASP A 111 7.37 -8.55 4.48
N GLN A 112 6.95 -9.00 5.67
CA GLN A 112 5.92 -10.05 5.79
C GLN A 112 4.52 -9.59 5.37
N LEU A 113 4.28 -8.29 5.25
CA LEU A 113 2.98 -7.69 4.94
C LEU A 113 2.92 -7.12 3.51
N SER A 114 4.04 -7.15 2.80
CA SER A 114 4.20 -6.63 1.44
C SER A 114 3.38 -7.43 0.43
N ASP A 115 2.77 -6.71 -0.51
CA ASP A 115 2.14 -7.28 -1.70
C ASP A 115 2.58 -6.56 -2.99
N ALA A 116 1.95 -6.89 -4.13
CA ALA A 116 2.31 -6.27 -5.41
C ALA A 116 2.10 -4.75 -5.43
N GLN A 117 1.13 -4.21 -4.69
CA GLN A 117 0.92 -2.76 -4.63
C GLN A 117 2.04 -2.09 -3.84
N THR A 118 2.45 -2.68 -2.71
CA THR A 118 3.57 -2.17 -1.91
C THR A 118 4.86 -2.12 -2.73
N VAL A 119 5.12 -3.14 -3.55
CA VAL A 119 6.28 -3.17 -4.47
C VAL A 119 6.24 -2.00 -5.46
N VAL A 120 5.08 -1.77 -6.08
CA VAL A 120 4.92 -0.68 -7.08
C VAL A 120 5.03 0.69 -6.41
N GLN A 121 4.44 0.87 -5.23
CA GLN A 121 4.55 2.10 -4.45
C GLN A 121 6.00 2.40 -4.08
N ALA A 122 6.77 1.40 -3.63
CA ALA A 122 8.18 1.56 -3.30
C ALA A 122 9.03 1.95 -4.52
N TRP A 123 8.72 1.40 -5.70
CA TRP A 123 9.42 1.77 -6.94
C TRP A 123 9.09 3.19 -7.43
N PHE A 124 7.89 3.68 -7.14
CA PHE A 124 7.36 4.93 -7.67
C PHE A 124 6.68 5.76 -6.56
N PRO A 125 7.45 6.21 -5.54
CA PRO A 125 6.89 6.88 -4.36
C PRO A 125 6.22 8.21 -4.69
N ASP A 126 6.72 8.94 -5.70
CA ASP A 126 6.18 10.25 -6.12
C ASP A 126 4.89 10.14 -6.95
N THR A 127 4.50 8.92 -7.33
CA THR A 127 3.31 8.72 -8.15
C THR A 127 2.08 8.63 -7.25
N ALA A 128 1.30 9.72 -7.23
CA ALA A 128 0.13 9.85 -6.37
C ALA A 128 -0.99 8.82 -6.62
N LEU A 129 -1.01 8.16 -7.78
CA LEU A 129 -2.01 7.15 -8.11
C LEU A 129 -1.48 6.10 -9.09
N HIS A 130 -1.42 4.86 -8.63
CA HIS A 130 -1.20 3.69 -9.46
C HIS A 130 -2.52 2.95 -9.73
N PRO A 131 -2.68 2.32 -10.91
CA PRO A 131 -3.67 1.27 -11.07
C PRO A 131 -3.46 0.15 -10.05
N VAL A 132 -4.51 -0.63 -9.80
CA VAL A 132 -4.47 -1.79 -8.91
C VAL A 132 -4.59 -3.09 -9.70
N ASP A 133 -5.26 -3.06 -10.85
CA ASP A 133 -5.32 -4.21 -11.74
C ASP A 133 -3.90 -4.60 -12.21
N PRO A 134 -3.46 -5.87 -12.03
CA PRO A 134 -2.08 -6.27 -12.30
C PRO A 134 -1.59 -5.95 -13.70
N GLU A 135 -2.44 -6.11 -14.71
CA GLU A 135 -2.07 -5.84 -16.10
C GLU A 135 -2.11 -4.33 -16.39
N ALA A 136 -3.04 -3.59 -15.79
CA ALA A 136 -3.07 -2.13 -15.88
C ALA A 136 -1.80 -1.52 -15.28
N VAL A 137 -1.30 -2.08 -14.17
CA VAL A 137 -0.03 -1.71 -13.55
C VAL A 137 1.14 -1.93 -14.51
N ILE A 138 1.24 -3.11 -15.12
CA ILE A 138 2.32 -3.43 -16.07
C ILE A 138 2.28 -2.46 -17.26
N GLU A 139 1.11 -2.23 -17.86
CA GLU A 139 0.93 -1.28 -18.97
C GLU A 139 1.29 0.16 -18.56
N HIS A 140 0.84 0.59 -17.38
CA HIS A 140 1.10 1.92 -16.86
C HIS A 140 2.60 2.15 -16.63
N ILE A 141 3.31 1.18 -16.05
CA ILE A 141 4.76 1.25 -15.85
C ILE A 141 5.49 1.24 -17.20
N ASP A 142 5.09 0.41 -18.15
CA ASP A 142 5.74 0.32 -19.48
C ASP A 142 5.63 1.63 -20.27
N GLN A 143 4.51 2.36 -20.12
CA GLN A 143 4.28 3.67 -20.75
C GLN A 143 5.23 4.76 -20.24
N GLN A 144 5.78 4.62 -19.02
CA GLN A 144 6.75 5.57 -18.45
C GLN A 144 8.19 5.32 -18.95
N GLY A 145 8.39 4.29 -19.78
CA GLY A 145 9.69 3.92 -20.33
C GLY A 145 10.29 2.70 -19.64
N LYS A 146 11.52 2.34 -20.03
CA LYS A 146 12.19 1.16 -19.49
C LYS A 146 12.85 1.48 -18.15
N HIS A 147 12.64 0.58 -17.19
CA HIS A 147 13.16 0.73 -15.83
C HIS A 147 14.08 -0.43 -15.44
N ILE A 148 14.96 -0.15 -14.48
CA ILE A 148 15.72 -1.15 -13.74
C ILE A 148 15.07 -1.23 -12.36
N LEU A 149 14.59 -2.42 -12.01
CA LEU A 149 13.77 -2.68 -10.83
C LEU A 149 14.49 -3.66 -9.89
N VAL A 150 14.56 -3.32 -8.61
CA VAL A 150 15.12 -4.18 -7.56
C VAL A 150 14.01 -4.58 -6.59
N VAL A 151 13.97 -5.86 -6.23
CA VAL A 151 13.20 -6.38 -5.08
C VAL A 151 14.17 -7.07 -4.12
N ASP A 152 14.42 -6.44 -2.98
CA ASP A 152 15.26 -7.00 -1.92
C ASP A 152 14.41 -7.76 -0.89
N ASP A 153 15.07 -8.65 -0.15
CA ASP A 153 14.47 -9.49 0.87
C ASP A 153 13.27 -10.34 0.40
N LEU A 154 13.27 -10.79 -0.86
CA LEU A 154 12.20 -11.57 -1.51
C LEU A 154 11.67 -12.76 -0.68
N HIS A 155 12.55 -13.42 0.10
CA HIS A 155 12.19 -14.50 1.02
C HIS A 155 11.19 -14.14 2.14
N LEU A 156 10.94 -12.85 2.40
CA LEU A 156 9.93 -12.37 3.36
C LEU A 156 8.54 -12.28 2.74
N LEU A 157 8.42 -12.37 1.40
CA LEU A 157 7.14 -12.36 0.71
C LEU A 157 6.32 -13.60 1.09
N GLU A 158 5.12 -13.36 1.60
CA GLU A 158 4.21 -14.43 1.99
C GLU A 158 3.66 -15.21 0.77
N PRO A 159 3.50 -16.55 0.89
CA PRO A 159 2.99 -17.40 -0.19
C PRO A 159 1.67 -16.92 -0.79
N ARG A 160 0.82 -16.27 0.02
CA ARG A 160 -0.46 -15.70 -0.43
C ARG A 160 -0.30 -14.78 -1.65
N HIS A 161 0.73 -13.94 -1.65
CA HIS A 161 0.94 -12.88 -2.65
C HIS A 161 1.93 -13.28 -3.76
N LEU A 162 2.62 -14.41 -3.59
CA LEU A 162 3.66 -14.90 -4.49
C LEU A 162 3.22 -14.94 -5.96
N LYS A 163 2.04 -15.49 -6.25
CA LYS A 163 1.55 -15.61 -7.63
C LYS A 163 1.39 -14.24 -8.31
N VAL A 164 0.84 -13.26 -7.60
CA VAL A 164 0.57 -11.93 -8.15
C VAL A 164 1.86 -11.15 -8.34
N VAL A 165 2.74 -11.15 -7.33
CA VAL A 165 4.06 -10.50 -7.42
C VAL A 165 4.91 -11.11 -8.54
N ARG A 166 4.91 -12.44 -8.68
CA ARG A 166 5.61 -13.11 -9.78
C ARG A 166 5.06 -12.68 -11.14
N SER A 167 3.73 -12.65 -11.29
CA SER A 167 3.08 -12.23 -12.56
C SER A 167 3.44 -10.78 -12.92
N LEU A 168 3.50 -9.88 -11.93
CA LEU A 168 3.96 -8.50 -12.11
C LEU A 168 5.41 -8.44 -12.62
N LEU A 169 6.32 -9.15 -11.94
CA LEU A 169 7.75 -9.15 -12.26
C LEU A 169 8.03 -9.77 -13.63
N GLU A 170 7.36 -10.88 -13.96
CA GLU A 170 7.45 -11.53 -15.27
C GLU A 170 6.87 -10.66 -16.38
N GLY A 171 5.70 -10.06 -16.17
CA GLY A 171 5.08 -9.16 -17.14
C GLY A 171 5.94 -7.93 -17.45
N LEU A 172 6.56 -7.32 -16.44
CA LEU A 172 7.50 -6.22 -16.63
C LEU A 172 8.77 -6.69 -17.36
N HIS A 173 9.29 -7.87 -17.02
CA HIS A 173 10.44 -8.43 -17.74
C HIS A 173 10.13 -8.72 -19.22
N ASP A 174 8.96 -9.25 -19.54
CA ASP A 174 8.50 -9.50 -20.91
C ASP A 174 8.42 -8.21 -21.73
N ARG A 175 8.06 -7.10 -21.06
CA ARG A 175 8.11 -5.73 -21.59
C ARG A 175 9.53 -5.14 -21.63
N LYS A 176 10.58 -5.94 -21.42
CA LYS A 176 12.01 -5.53 -21.47
C LYS A 176 12.47 -4.61 -20.34
N HIS A 177 11.76 -4.58 -19.20
CA HIS A 177 12.32 -4.02 -17.99
C HIS A 177 13.40 -4.96 -17.43
N LYS A 178 14.40 -4.39 -16.76
CA LYS A 178 15.44 -5.16 -16.08
C LYS A 178 15.02 -5.42 -14.64
N VAL A 179 15.12 -6.65 -14.17
CA VAL A 179 14.65 -7.02 -12.83
C VAL A 179 15.73 -7.75 -12.04
N VAL A 180 16.10 -7.23 -10.88
CA VAL A 180 17.06 -7.85 -9.96
C VAL A 180 16.32 -8.21 -8.68
N LEU A 181 16.39 -9.48 -8.30
CA LEU A 181 15.82 -9.97 -7.04
C LEU A 181 16.94 -10.27 -6.07
N ALA A 182 16.74 -10.05 -4.78
CA ALA A 182 17.64 -10.50 -3.73
C ALA A 182 16.88 -11.26 -2.64
N GLY A 183 17.48 -12.37 -2.17
CA GLY A 183 16.82 -13.23 -1.18
C GLY A 183 17.71 -14.31 -0.62
N ARG A 184 17.09 -15.25 0.09
CA ARG A 184 17.74 -16.43 0.67
C ARG A 184 17.25 -17.70 -0.02
N LEU A 185 18.05 -18.76 0.05
CA LEU A 185 17.63 -20.08 -0.39
C LEU A 185 16.89 -20.82 0.74
N PRO A 186 15.88 -21.66 0.40
CA PRO A 186 15.29 -21.81 -0.92
C PRO A 186 14.54 -20.54 -1.36
N LEU A 187 14.59 -20.22 -2.65
CA LEU A 187 13.80 -19.13 -3.21
C LEU A 187 12.31 -19.49 -3.17
N PRO A 188 11.40 -18.49 -3.10
CA PRO A 188 9.98 -18.75 -3.29
C PRO A 188 9.72 -19.44 -4.64
N GLU A 189 8.69 -20.28 -4.68
CA GLU A 189 8.39 -21.12 -5.85
C GLU A 189 8.16 -20.29 -7.13
N GLY A 190 8.77 -20.71 -8.23
CA GLY A 190 8.63 -20.09 -9.55
C GLY A 190 9.62 -18.98 -9.86
N PHE A 191 10.62 -18.71 -9.00
CA PHE A 191 11.74 -17.82 -9.31
C PHE A 191 12.99 -18.59 -9.79
N ASP A 192 12.85 -19.33 -10.89
CA ASP A 192 13.94 -20.09 -11.53
C ASP A 192 14.79 -19.19 -12.45
N TRP A 193 15.25 -18.06 -11.91
CA TRP A 193 16.02 -17.06 -12.67
C TRP A 193 17.53 -17.30 -12.52
N PRO A 194 18.36 -16.72 -13.41
CA PRO A 194 19.81 -16.82 -13.30
C PRO A 194 20.32 -16.35 -11.92
N LEU A 195 21.05 -17.23 -11.23
CA LEU A 195 21.44 -17.03 -9.83
C LEU A 195 22.88 -16.56 -9.71
N LEU A 196 23.09 -15.47 -8.97
CA LEU A 196 24.39 -15.04 -8.48
C LEU A 196 24.45 -15.34 -6.98
N LYS A 197 25.34 -16.25 -6.57
CA LYS A 197 25.51 -16.62 -5.16
C LYS A 197 26.62 -15.78 -4.53
N LEU A 198 26.28 -15.01 -3.52
CA LEU A 198 27.21 -14.23 -2.70
C LEU A 198 27.70 -15.08 -1.52
N GLY A 199 29.01 -15.28 -1.46
CA GLY A 199 29.71 -15.95 -0.35
C GLY A 199 30.30 -14.97 0.65
N THR A 200 31.01 -15.47 1.66
CA THR A 200 31.78 -14.63 2.59
C THR A 200 32.94 -13.91 1.90
N LEU A 201 33.53 -12.92 2.56
CA LEU A 201 34.73 -12.23 2.06
C LEU A 201 35.96 -13.12 2.26
N ASN A 202 36.94 -13.00 1.37
CA ASN A 202 38.25 -13.62 1.64
C ASN A 202 38.93 -12.93 2.84
N PRO A 203 39.88 -13.60 3.53
CA PRO A 203 40.47 -13.05 4.76
C PRO A 203 41.13 -11.67 4.61
N SER A 204 41.73 -11.37 3.45
CA SER A 204 42.36 -10.05 3.22
C SER A 204 41.33 -8.93 3.09
N ASP A 205 40.26 -9.17 2.33
CA ASP A 205 39.18 -8.19 2.16
C ASP A 205 38.36 -8.04 3.46
N ALA A 206 38.14 -9.15 4.17
CA ALA A 206 37.52 -9.16 5.49
C ALA A 206 38.33 -8.35 6.52
N ALA A 207 39.66 -8.49 6.54
CA ALA A 207 40.53 -7.70 7.42
C ALA A 207 40.45 -6.20 7.12
N ALA A 208 40.28 -5.81 5.85
CA ALA A 208 40.11 -4.41 5.46
C ALA A 208 38.77 -3.80 5.95
N VAL A 209 37.73 -4.61 6.18
CA VAL A 209 36.45 -4.14 6.75
C VAL A 209 36.60 -3.69 8.22
N LEU A 210 37.48 -4.32 8.99
CA LEU A 210 37.67 -4.07 10.42
C LEU A 210 38.35 -2.72 10.74
N GLY A 211 38.77 -1.95 9.72
CA GLY A 211 39.32 -0.60 9.84
C GLY A 211 40.71 -0.51 10.48
N ASP A 212 41.47 0.55 10.17
CA ASP A 212 42.90 0.64 10.54
C ASP A 212 43.20 0.95 12.01
N HIS A 213 42.16 1.00 12.86
CA HIS A 213 42.33 1.20 14.30
C HIS A 213 42.80 -0.07 15.02
N LEU A 214 42.56 -1.23 14.44
CA LEU A 214 43.08 -2.52 14.90
C LEU A 214 44.39 -2.84 14.18
N ASP A 215 45.32 -3.49 14.87
CA ASP A 215 46.56 -3.94 14.24
C ASP A 215 46.29 -5.00 13.16
N GLU A 216 47.19 -5.12 12.18
CA GLU A 216 47.01 -6.00 11.01
C GLU A 216 46.91 -7.49 11.38
N GLU A 217 47.61 -7.92 12.43
CA GLU A 217 47.62 -9.31 12.88
C GLU A 217 46.27 -9.68 13.50
N LEU A 218 45.76 -8.83 14.40
CA LEU A 218 44.44 -8.97 15.01
C LEU A 218 43.32 -8.89 13.96
N ARG A 219 43.40 -7.97 13.00
CA ARG A 219 42.40 -7.90 11.90
C ARG A 219 42.33 -9.20 11.12
N LEU A 220 43.47 -9.80 10.81
CA LEU A 220 43.53 -11.05 10.07
C LEU A 220 43.06 -12.25 10.93
N GLU A 221 43.34 -12.23 12.24
CA GLU A 221 42.84 -13.22 13.19
C GLU A 221 41.31 -13.18 13.28
N VAL A 222 40.74 -12.00 13.54
CA VAL A 222 39.28 -11.78 13.61
C VAL A 222 38.62 -12.15 12.28
N ALA A 223 39.19 -11.73 11.15
CA ALA A 223 38.69 -12.05 9.81
C ALA A 223 38.59 -13.56 9.56
N LYS A 224 39.57 -14.35 10.04
CA LYS A 224 39.56 -15.81 9.93
C LYS A 224 38.58 -16.44 10.92
N ALA A 225 38.53 -15.97 12.16
CA ALA A 225 37.65 -16.50 13.19
C ALA A 225 36.16 -16.34 12.82
N LEU A 226 35.80 -15.20 12.22
CA LEU A 226 34.44 -14.90 11.78
C LEU A 226 34.15 -15.33 10.32
N ASP A 227 35.01 -16.18 9.74
CA ASP A 227 34.91 -16.72 8.37
C ASP A 227 34.66 -15.65 7.28
N GLY A 228 35.16 -14.43 7.48
CA GLY A 228 34.95 -13.31 6.57
C GLY A 228 33.49 -12.87 6.43
N HIS A 229 32.61 -13.16 7.40
CA HIS A 229 31.20 -12.80 7.35
C HIS A 229 30.96 -11.30 7.63
N PRO A 230 30.53 -10.48 6.65
CA PRO A 230 30.50 -9.02 6.77
C PRO A 230 29.71 -8.47 7.97
N MET A 231 28.51 -8.99 8.22
CA MET A 231 27.73 -8.56 9.39
C MET A 231 28.42 -8.95 10.71
N ALA A 232 29.09 -10.10 10.77
CA ALA A 232 29.77 -10.52 12.01
C ALA A 232 30.99 -9.63 12.27
N LEU A 233 31.74 -9.30 11.21
CA LEU A 233 32.85 -8.34 11.27
C LEU A 233 32.39 -6.95 11.74
N ASN A 234 31.24 -6.47 11.26
CA ASN A 234 30.68 -5.18 11.69
C ASN A 234 30.18 -5.18 13.14
N LEU A 235 29.83 -6.35 13.66
CA LEU A 235 29.39 -6.55 15.04
C LEU A 235 30.58 -6.64 16.01
N TYR A 236 31.73 -7.14 15.57
CA TYR A 236 32.92 -7.28 16.40
C TYR A 236 33.39 -5.96 17.05
N ARG A 237 33.77 -6.05 18.32
CA ARG A 237 34.44 -4.99 19.07
C ARG A 237 35.76 -5.48 19.65
N GLU A 238 36.71 -4.57 19.77
CA GLU A 238 38.01 -4.86 20.38
C GLU A 238 37.85 -5.43 21.79
N GLY A 239 38.39 -6.63 22.02
CA GLY A 239 38.29 -7.36 23.29
C GLY A 239 37.15 -8.38 23.37
N ASP A 240 36.27 -8.45 22.36
CA ASP A 240 35.26 -9.51 22.26
C ASP A 240 35.91 -10.89 22.13
N GLN A 241 35.31 -11.90 22.77
CA GLN A 241 35.76 -13.28 22.64
C GLN A 241 35.42 -13.79 21.24
N LEU A 242 36.43 -14.26 20.51
CA LEU A 242 36.23 -14.85 19.19
C LEU A 242 35.76 -16.31 19.32
N PRO A 243 34.88 -16.77 18.41
CA PRO A 243 34.50 -18.16 18.35
C PRO A 243 35.71 -19.05 18.04
N GLU A 244 35.72 -20.27 18.57
CA GLU A 244 36.73 -21.25 18.19
C GLU A 244 36.57 -21.63 16.70
N ALA A 245 37.67 -21.99 16.04
CA ALA A 245 37.66 -22.30 14.62
C ALA A 245 36.68 -23.45 14.30
N GLY A 246 35.59 -23.13 13.59
CA GLY A 246 34.53 -24.08 13.22
C GLY A 246 33.26 -24.00 14.07
N GLU A 247 33.20 -23.13 15.08
CA GLU A 247 31.95 -22.79 15.78
C GLU A 247 31.01 -21.93 14.90
N ASP A 248 29.71 -22.02 15.15
CA ASP A 248 28.70 -21.27 14.42
C ASP A 248 28.74 -19.79 14.82
N ILE A 249 28.63 -18.89 13.83
CA ILE A 249 28.47 -17.44 14.02
C ILE A 249 27.28 -17.12 14.93
N GLN A 250 26.27 -18.01 14.99
CA GLN A 250 25.17 -17.91 15.95
C GLN A 250 25.65 -17.89 17.40
N THR A 251 26.59 -18.76 17.77
CA THR A 251 27.15 -18.82 19.14
C THR A 251 27.86 -17.52 19.51
N PHE A 252 28.59 -16.92 18.57
CA PHE A 252 29.24 -15.61 18.77
C PHE A 252 28.19 -14.50 19.01
N VAL A 253 27.11 -14.48 18.23
CA VAL A 253 26.01 -13.52 18.46
C VAL A 253 25.40 -13.73 19.83
N GLU A 254 25.11 -14.98 20.22
CA GLU A 254 24.50 -15.32 21.51
C GLU A 254 25.38 -14.90 22.70
N GLN A 255 26.62 -15.38 22.74
CA GLN A 255 27.48 -15.31 23.93
C GLN A 255 28.26 -14.00 24.06
N THR A 256 28.40 -13.23 22.97
CA THR A 256 29.30 -12.06 22.97
C THR A 256 28.55 -10.78 22.68
N MET A 257 27.57 -10.79 21.76
CA MET A 257 26.86 -9.57 21.39
C MET A 257 25.67 -9.25 22.31
N LEU A 258 24.92 -10.28 22.73
CA LEU A 258 23.72 -10.11 23.56
C LEU A 258 24.04 -9.96 25.06
N ASP A 259 25.04 -10.67 25.57
CA ASP A 259 25.37 -10.74 27.01
C ASP A 259 25.76 -9.38 27.63
N GLY A 260 26.15 -8.40 26.82
CA GLY A 260 26.47 -7.07 27.32
C GLY A 260 25.28 -6.10 27.40
N LEU A 261 24.09 -6.46 26.90
CA LEU A 261 22.90 -5.60 26.97
C LEU A 261 22.38 -5.54 28.41
N ASP A 262 21.91 -4.37 28.84
CA ASP A 262 21.16 -4.28 30.10
C ASP A 262 19.74 -4.86 29.92
N ASP A 263 19.06 -5.09 31.05
CA ASP A 263 17.73 -5.71 31.05
C ASP A 263 16.70 -4.88 30.25
N GLU A 264 16.82 -3.55 30.24
CA GLU A 264 15.91 -2.65 29.50
C GLU A 264 16.12 -2.75 27.99
N ALA A 265 17.38 -2.76 27.52
CA ALA A 265 17.69 -2.94 26.11
C ALA A 265 17.36 -4.35 25.63
N LEU A 266 17.56 -5.37 26.46
CA LEU A 266 17.18 -6.74 26.16
C LEU A 266 15.66 -6.90 26.03
N GLU A 267 14.88 -6.31 26.95
CA GLU A 267 13.40 -6.31 26.87
C GLU A 267 12.90 -5.56 25.62
N ALA A 268 13.49 -4.40 25.30
CA ALA A 268 13.15 -3.67 24.09
C ALA A 268 13.44 -4.49 22.82
N MET A 269 14.62 -5.12 22.74
CA MET A 269 14.99 -5.98 21.63
C MET A 269 14.01 -7.17 21.49
N ASP A 270 13.63 -7.80 22.60
CA ASP A 270 12.64 -8.90 22.62
C ASP A 270 11.29 -8.49 22.03
N GLY A 271 10.85 -7.25 22.28
CA GLY A 271 9.67 -6.70 21.61
C GLY A 271 9.89 -6.48 20.11
N MET A 272 11.01 -5.86 19.74
CA MET A 272 11.31 -5.48 18.35
C MET A 272 11.53 -6.68 17.41
N VAL A 273 11.95 -7.85 17.90
CA VAL A 273 12.07 -9.05 17.05
C VAL A 273 10.74 -9.56 16.49
N LEU A 274 9.61 -9.11 17.05
CA LEU A 274 8.27 -9.43 16.57
C LEU A 274 7.77 -8.53 15.44
N PHE A 275 8.50 -7.48 15.06
CA PHE A 275 8.03 -6.53 14.06
C PHE A 275 7.80 -7.20 12.70
N PRO A 276 6.57 -7.14 12.14
CA PRO A 276 6.30 -7.76 10.84
C PRO A 276 6.90 -6.94 9.67
N ARG A 277 7.27 -5.68 9.93
CA ARG A 277 7.88 -4.70 9.02
C ARG A 277 8.71 -3.67 9.80
N PRO A 278 9.58 -2.87 9.17
CA PRO A 278 10.20 -1.71 9.82
C PRO A 278 9.17 -0.73 10.37
N LEU A 279 9.43 -0.12 11.52
CA LEU A 279 8.51 0.79 12.21
C LEU A 279 9.18 2.11 12.60
N PRO A 280 8.45 3.25 12.59
CA PRO A 280 8.99 4.54 13.01
C PRO A 280 9.55 4.50 14.43
N ALA A 281 10.78 4.96 14.60
CA ALA A 281 11.53 4.91 15.86
C ALA A 281 10.78 5.54 17.04
N GLU A 282 10.04 6.62 16.79
CA GLU A 282 9.26 7.33 17.81
C GLU A 282 8.02 6.56 18.30
N MET A 283 7.51 5.61 17.50
CA MET A 283 6.30 4.85 17.79
C MET A 283 6.58 3.48 18.41
N VAL A 284 7.83 3.05 18.41
CA VAL A 284 8.25 1.72 18.89
C VAL A 284 8.19 1.63 20.43
N PRO A 285 7.60 0.56 21.00
CA PRO A 285 7.74 0.26 22.43
C PRO A 285 9.20 0.13 22.83
N GLY A 286 9.61 0.77 23.94
CA GLY A 286 11.00 0.74 24.41
C GLY A 286 11.95 1.64 23.60
N SER A 287 11.44 2.74 23.03
CA SER A 287 12.22 3.70 22.26
C SER A 287 13.41 4.32 23.02
N SER A 288 13.38 4.33 24.36
CA SER A 288 14.52 4.71 25.22
C SER A 288 15.78 3.89 24.96
N SER A 289 15.62 2.62 24.58
CA SER A 289 16.72 1.67 24.36
C SER A 289 17.28 1.67 22.93
N ILE A 290 16.69 2.43 22.00
CA ILE A 290 17.13 2.47 20.59
C ILE A 290 18.61 2.88 20.49
N GLY A 291 19.03 3.89 21.26
CA GLY A 291 20.44 4.32 21.26
C GLY A 291 21.41 3.21 21.67
N ALA A 292 21.07 2.42 22.70
CA ALA A 292 21.91 1.33 23.17
C ALA A 292 22.02 0.18 22.15
N LEU A 293 20.91 -0.12 21.46
CA LEU A 293 20.85 -1.15 20.41
C LEU A 293 21.59 -0.71 19.14
N ASP A 294 21.42 0.55 18.72
CA ASP A 294 22.09 1.14 17.56
C ASP A 294 23.60 1.25 17.76
N GLU A 295 24.04 1.61 18.98
CA GLU A 295 25.46 1.65 19.32
C GLU A 295 26.15 0.29 19.12
N ARG A 296 25.41 -0.81 19.27
CA ARG A 296 25.84 -2.19 19.05
C ARG A 296 25.60 -2.71 17.63
N ALA A 297 25.15 -1.85 16.71
CA ALA A 297 24.81 -2.20 15.34
C ALA A 297 23.76 -3.34 15.24
N LEU A 298 22.87 -3.44 16.23
CA LEU A 298 21.81 -4.45 16.27
C LEU A 298 20.57 -4.04 15.45
N LEU A 299 20.47 -2.75 15.10
CA LEU A 299 19.36 -2.18 14.34
C LEU A 299 19.70 -2.08 12.85
N ARG A 300 18.67 -2.18 12.02
CA ARG A 300 18.68 -1.86 10.60
C ARG A 300 17.69 -0.71 10.39
N TRP A 301 18.20 0.40 9.87
CA TRP A 301 17.39 1.56 9.49
C TRP A 301 16.85 1.39 8.07
N ALA A 302 15.62 1.81 7.85
CA ALA A 302 15.03 1.93 6.53
C ALA A 302 15.62 3.14 5.78
N GLU A 303 15.29 3.27 4.49
CA GLU A 303 15.83 4.34 3.64
C GLU A 303 15.33 5.73 4.02
N ASP A 304 14.19 5.80 4.71
CA ASP A 304 13.64 7.03 5.28
C ASP A 304 14.42 7.53 6.52
N GLU A 305 15.40 6.76 7.02
CA GLU A 305 16.17 6.98 8.25
C GLU A 305 15.33 7.26 9.52
N THR A 306 14.04 6.97 9.48
CA THR A 306 13.10 7.19 10.58
C THR A 306 12.49 5.89 11.06
N SER A 307 12.41 4.88 10.20
CA SER A 307 11.91 3.55 10.51
C SER A 307 13.05 2.57 10.76
N LEU A 308 12.85 1.63 11.67
CA LEU A 308 13.86 0.63 12.05
C LEU A 308 13.28 -0.76 12.28
N GLU A 309 14.15 -1.76 12.18
CA GLU A 309 13.93 -3.14 12.62
C GLU A 309 15.20 -3.74 13.24
N ILE A 310 15.08 -4.90 13.89
CA ILE A 310 16.25 -5.67 14.31
C ILE A 310 16.92 -6.30 13.08
N GLN A 311 18.25 -6.20 12.99
CA GLN A 311 19.05 -6.88 11.97
C GLN A 311 18.64 -8.34 11.84
N HIS A 312 18.41 -8.83 10.62
CA HIS A 312 17.78 -10.15 10.46
C HIS A 312 18.59 -11.30 11.07
N LEU A 313 19.92 -11.21 11.09
CA LEU A 313 20.77 -12.20 11.75
C LEU A 313 20.45 -12.26 13.25
N ILE A 314 20.46 -11.11 13.92
CA ILE A 314 20.15 -10.95 15.34
C ILE A 314 18.72 -11.41 15.63
N ARG A 315 17.77 -11.01 14.78
CA ARG A 315 16.37 -11.39 14.89
C ARG A 315 16.17 -12.92 14.87
N ASN A 316 16.84 -13.63 13.96
CA ASN A 316 16.69 -15.09 13.87
C ASN A 316 17.27 -15.80 15.09
N VAL A 317 18.48 -15.40 15.51
CA VAL A 317 19.13 -15.94 16.71
C VAL A 317 18.28 -15.67 17.96
N ARG A 318 17.79 -14.44 18.14
CA ARG A 318 17.04 -14.12 19.34
C ARG A 318 15.70 -14.83 19.39
N ARG A 319 15.00 -15.00 18.27
CA ARG A 319 13.71 -15.71 18.22
C ARG A 319 13.80 -17.19 18.61
N THR A 320 14.93 -17.87 18.38
CA THR A 320 15.10 -19.27 18.81
C THR A 320 15.31 -19.40 20.32
N MET A 321 15.67 -18.31 21.01
CA MET A 321 15.86 -18.27 22.46
C MET A 321 14.58 -17.97 23.24
N LEU A 322 13.52 -17.48 22.57
CA LEU A 322 12.26 -17.11 23.23
C LEU A 322 11.33 -18.34 23.33
N ASP A 323 10.86 -18.62 24.54
CA ASP A 323 9.87 -19.68 24.76
C ASP A 323 8.43 -19.18 24.52
N GLU A 324 7.48 -20.12 24.40
CA GLU A 324 6.09 -19.80 24.11
C GLU A 324 5.42 -18.86 25.13
N PRO A 325 5.64 -19.03 26.46
CA PRO A 325 5.15 -18.07 27.46
C PRO A 325 5.70 -16.65 27.25
N ARG A 326 6.99 -16.51 26.96
CA ARG A 326 7.61 -15.21 26.69
C ARG A 326 7.07 -14.60 25.41
N LEU A 327 6.95 -15.36 24.33
CA LEU A 327 6.34 -14.89 23.08
C LEU A 327 4.91 -14.39 23.30
N THR A 328 4.09 -15.16 24.04
CA THR A 328 2.72 -14.76 24.40
C THR A 328 2.71 -13.44 25.18
N MET A 329 3.63 -13.26 26.12
CA MET A 329 3.75 -12.03 26.90
C MET A 329 4.11 -10.83 26.01
N LEU A 330 5.06 -11.00 25.09
CA LEU A 330 5.50 -9.96 24.16
C LEU A 330 4.38 -9.57 23.18
N HIS A 331 3.68 -10.54 22.59
CA HIS A 331 2.52 -10.28 21.74
C HIS A 331 1.42 -9.52 22.50
N ARG A 332 1.16 -9.86 23.77
CA ARG A 332 0.19 -9.15 24.60
C ARG A 332 0.60 -7.71 24.89
N ALA A 333 1.87 -7.47 25.20
CA ALA A 333 2.40 -6.13 25.40
C ALA A 333 2.29 -5.27 24.13
N ALA A 334 2.66 -5.85 22.97
CA ALA A 334 2.57 -5.16 21.69
C ALA A 334 1.10 -4.87 21.30
N ALA A 335 0.19 -5.82 21.47
CA ALA A 335 -1.24 -5.59 21.24
C ALA A 335 -1.76 -4.44 22.11
N ALA A 336 -1.43 -4.41 23.40
CA ALA A 336 -1.83 -3.33 24.31
C ALA A 336 -1.28 -1.96 23.89
N HIS A 337 -0.06 -1.90 23.37
CA HIS A 337 0.53 -0.67 22.85
C HIS A 337 -0.20 -0.16 21.59
N TRP A 338 -0.38 -1.02 20.60
CA TRP A 338 -0.99 -0.65 19.32
C TRP A 338 -2.49 -0.38 19.42
N ALA A 339 -3.17 -0.92 20.44
CA ALA A 339 -4.57 -0.62 20.72
C ALA A 339 -4.84 0.89 20.90
N ASN A 340 -3.84 1.66 21.36
CA ASN A 340 -3.97 3.12 21.53
C ASN A 340 -3.75 3.93 20.23
N HIS A 341 -3.45 3.26 19.13
CA HIS A 341 -3.08 3.88 17.86
C HIS A 341 -3.91 3.36 16.68
N VAL A 342 -5.03 2.69 16.95
CA VAL A 342 -5.88 2.02 15.95
C VAL A 342 -6.61 2.96 15.00
N ASP A 343 -6.55 4.27 15.23
CA ASP A 343 -7.08 5.29 14.32
C ASP A 343 -6.24 5.39 13.04
N GLU A 344 -4.96 5.02 13.11
CA GLU A 344 -4.08 4.92 11.94
C GLU A 344 -4.15 3.50 11.35
N PRO A 345 -4.53 3.31 10.07
CA PRO A 345 -4.69 1.98 9.48
C PRO A 345 -3.44 1.11 9.59
N ALA A 346 -2.26 1.72 9.42
CA ALA A 346 -0.97 1.05 9.58
C ALA A 346 -0.80 0.41 10.97
N TYR A 347 -1.18 1.10 12.05
CA TYR A 347 -1.04 0.60 13.42
C TYR A 347 -2.20 -0.30 13.85
N ALA A 348 -3.40 -0.08 13.32
CA ALA A 348 -4.52 -1.00 13.47
C ALA A 348 -4.18 -2.41 12.95
N VAL A 349 -3.44 -2.52 11.85
CA VAL A 349 -2.92 -3.79 11.34
C VAL A 349 -1.90 -4.43 12.28
N LEU A 350 -1.03 -3.66 12.94
CA LEU A 350 -0.11 -4.19 13.95
C LEU A 350 -0.87 -4.72 15.16
N HIS A 351 -1.88 -3.98 15.65
CA HIS A 351 -2.77 -4.44 16.70
C HIS A 351 -3.44 -5.76 16.32
N LEU A 352 -3.95 -5.88 15.08
CA LEU A 352 -4.55 -7.09 14.57
C LEU A 352 -3.54 -8.24 14.47
N TYR A 353 -2.34 -7.99 13.96
CA TYR A 353 -1.26 -8.97 13.85
C TYR A 353 -0.95 -9.62 15.21
N HIS A 354 -0.77 -8.80 16.25
CA HIS A 354 -0.47 -9.32 17.59
C HIS A 354 -1.68 -9.98 18.26
N THR A 355 -2.89 -9.44 18.10
CA THR A 355 -4.13 -10.05 18.61
C THR A 355 -4.40 -11.42 17.98
N MET A 356 -4.19 -11.55 16.66
CA MET A 356 -4.33 -12.83 15.96
C MET A 356 -3.31 -13.87 16.40
N ALA A 357 -2.08 -13.46 16.70
CA ALA A 357 -1.04 -14.35 17.24
C ALA A 357 -1.35 -14.84 18.67
N LEU A 358 -2.27 -14.19 19.39
CA LEU A 358 -2.76 -14.59 20.71
C LEU A 358 -4.02 -15.48 20.65
N ASP A 359 -4.46 -15.86 19.45
CA ASP A 359 -5.73 -16.54 19.20
C ASP A 359 -6.95 -15.84 19.81
N ASP A 360 -6.89 -14.52 19.90
CA ASP A 360 -7.92 -13.70 20.53
C ASP A 360 -9.01 -13.34 19.52
N ASP A 361 -10.23 -13.83 19.77
CA ASP A 361 -11.38 -13.60 18.91
C ASP A 361 -11.93 -12.17 18.99
N ARG A 362 -11.44 -11.32 19.90
CA ARG A 362 -11.81 -9.89 19.95
C ARG A 362 -11.42 -9.09 18.71
N PHE A 363 -10.67 -9.67 17.77
CA PHE A 363 -10.41 -9.06 16.47
C PHE A 363 -11.68 -8.67 15.70
N VAL A 364 -12.83 -9.29 15.98
CA VAL A 364 -14.11 -8.93 15.34
C VAL A 364 -14.67 -7.61 15.86
N GLU A 365 -14.28 -7.18 17.06
CA GLU A 365 -14.77 -5.95 17.69
C GLU A 365 -14.32 -4.72 16.90
N GLY A 366 -15.27 -3.95 16.37
CA GLY A 366 -15.00 -2.77 15.54
C GLY A 366 -14.41 -3.09 14.16
N MET A 367 -14.28 -4.37 13.76
CA MET A 367 -13.78 -4.74 12.43
C MET A 367 -14.68 -4.19 11.32
N ALA A 368 -16.01 -4.29 11.49
CA ALA A 368 -16.96 -3.78 10.50
C ALA A 368 -16.87 -2.27 10.29
N GLU A 369 -16.57 -1.50 11.34
CA GLU A 369 -16.47 -0.04 11.29
C GLU A 369 -15.17 0.43 10.62
N ARG A 370 -14.08 -0.33 10.78
CA ARG A 370 -12.76 0.01 10.23
C ARG A 370 -12.42 -0.69 8.91
N PHE A 371 -13.24 -1.65 8.48
CA PHE A 371 -12.94 -2.52 7.36
C PHE A 371 -12.55 -1.74 6.10
N ASP A 372 -13.37 -0.77 5.71
CA ASP A 372 -13.15 -0.03 4.46
C ASP A 372 -11.85 0.81 4.50
N GLY A 373 -11.53 1.44 5.63
CA GLY A 373 -10.27 2.17 5.82
C GLY A 373 -9.05 1.25 5.79
N LEU A 374 -9.13 0.08 6.45
CA LEU A 374 -8.07 -0.93 6.41
C LEU A 374 -7.88 -1.50 5.00
N MET A 375 -8.96 -1.69 4.25
CA MET A 375 -8.90 -2.19 2.88
C MET A 375 -8.41 -1.16 1.88
N LEU A 376 -8.54 0.13 2.16
CA LEU A 376 -7.99 1.18 1.32
C LEU A 376 -6.46 1.22 1.38
N GLU A 377 -5.88 1.17 2.58
CA GLU A 377 -4.44 1.40 2.79
C GLU A 377 -3.63 0.14 3.06
N GLN A 378 -4.25 -0.90 3.62
CA GLN A 378 -3.55 -2.07 4.15
C GLN A 378 -4.11 -3.40 3.62
N SER A 379 -4.71 -3.39 2.43
CA SER A 379 -5.36 -4.57 1.84
C SER A 379 -4.44 -5.79 1.76
N GLY A 380 -3.16 -5.59 1.41
CA GLY A 380 -2.15 -6.65 1.33
C GLY A 380 -1.86 -7.30 2.68
N ALA A 381 -1.67 -6.47 3.71
CA ALA A 381 -1.44 -6.92 5.07
C ALA A 381 -2.64 -7.67 5.64
N MET A 382 -3.85 -7.11 5.51
CA MET A 382 -5.10 -7.75 5.93
C MET A 382 -5.26 -9.13 5.30
N ALA A 383 -4.95 -9.25 4.01
CA ALA A 383 -5.03 -10.51 3.29
C ALA A 383 -4.06 -11.56 3.85
N VAL A 384 -2.81 -11.18 4.20
CA VAL A 384 -1.85 -12.08 4.87
C VAL A 384 -2.34 -12.52 6.24
N LEU A 385 -2.78 -11.56 7.07
CA LEU A 385 -3.18 -11.83 8.45
C LEU A 385 -4.33 -12.86 8.51
N PHE A 386 -5.35 -12.68 7.68
CA PHE A 386 -6.49 -13.59 7.64
C PHE A 386 -6.18 -14.93 6.97
N ASP A 387 -5.28 -14.99 5.99
CA ASP A 387 -4.82 -16.26 5.38
C ASP A 387 -4.05 -17.12 6.39
N ARG A 388 -3.18 -16.50 7.18
CA ARG A 388 -2.49 -17.16 8.30
C ARG A 388 -3.48 -17.62 9.37
N ALA A 389 -4.38 -16.76 9.80
CA ALA A 389 -5.35 -17.07 10.85
C ALA A 389 -6.33 -18.18 10.45
N THR A 390 -6.85 -18.17 9.22
CA THR A 390 -7.73 -19.23 8.70
C THR A 390 -6.99 -20.56 8.53
N SER A 391 -5.70 -20.53 8.18
CA SER A 391 -4.87 -21.74 8.11
C SER A 391 -4.65 -22.38 9.49
N GLN A 392 -4.47 -21.55 10.53
CA GLN A 392 -4.27 -22.00 11.91
C GLN A 392 -5.59 -22.46 12.56
N ARG A 393 -6.70 -21.76 12.28
CA ARG A 393 -8.01 -21.99 12.89
C ARG A 393 -9.11 -22.16 11.83
N PRO A 394 -9.07 -23.23 11.02
CA PRO A 394 -9.97 -23.40 9.86
C PRO A 394 -11.43 -23.65 10.21
N GLN A 395 -11.77 -23.87 11.49
CA GLN A 395 -13.16 -24.04 11.93
C GLN A 395 -13.82 -22.71 12.36
N GLN A 396 -13.07 -21.62 12.47
CA GLN A 396 -13.58 -20.33 12.95
C GLN A 396 -14.28 -19.57 11.82
N GLU A 397 -15.61 -19.59 11.80
CA GLU A 397 -16.38 -19.03 10.68
C GLU A 397 -16.19 -17.52 10.49
N ASN A 398 -15.94 -16.75 11.56
CA ASN A 398 -15.71 -15.30 11.47
C ASN A 398 -14.41 -14.99 10.72
N LEU A 399 -13.36 -15.81 10.90
CA LEU A 399 -12.12 -15.67 10.13
C LEU A 399 -12.39 -15.91 8.64
N HIS A 400 -13.17 -16.93 8.31
CA HIS A 400 -13.58 -17.21 6.93
C HIS A 400 -14.44 -16.09 6.34
N TYR A 401 -15.41 -15.57 7.08
CA TYR A 401 -16.25 -14.47 6.62
C TYR A 401 -15.42 -13.23 6.24
N TRP A 402 -14.53 -12.77 7.13
CA TRP A 402 -13.68 -11.62 6.87
C TRP A 402 -12.63 -11.89 5.79
N ALA A 403 -12.00 -13.08 5.77
CA ALA A 403 -11.10 -13.47 4.68
C ALA A 403 -11.80 -13.48 3.32
N GLY A 404 -13.06 -13.92 3.29
CA GLY A 404 -13.94 -13.87 2.12
C GLY A 404 -14.22 -12.43 1.67
N ARG A 405 -14.57 -11.53 2.59
CA ARG A 405 -14.79 -10.10 2.28
C ARG A 405 -13.52 -9.41 1.79
N ILE A 406 -12.35 -9.72 2.37
CA ILE A 406 -11.05 -9.24 1.89
C ILE A 406 -10.80 -9.72 0.45
N ALA A 407 -11.06 -11.00 0.18
CA ALA A 407 -10.93 -11.56 -1.16
C ALA A 407 -11.90 -10.90 -2.16
N VAL A 408 -13.14 -10.62 -1.77
CA VAL A 408 -14.10 -9.85 -2.60
C VAL A 408 -13.53 -8.46 -2.93
N HIS A 409 -13.03 -7.73 -1.93
CA HIS A 409 -12.47 -6.40 -2.14
C HIS A 409 -11.24 -6.39 -3.05
N ARG A 410 -10.46 -7.48 -3.02
CA ARG A 410 -9.31 -7.69 -3.91
C ARG A 410 -9.69 -8.32 -5.26
N GLN A 411 -10.98 -8.60 -5.50
CA GLN A 411 -11.51 -9.31 -6.68
C GLN A 411 -10.91 -10.71 -6.90
N GLU A 412 -10.62 -11.41 -5.81
CA GLU A 412 -10.11 -12.77 -5.77
C GLU A 412 -11.28 -13.77 -5.65
N SER A 413 -12.16 -13.84 -6.66
CA SER A 413 -13.44 -14.60 -6.58
C SER A 413 -13.26 -16.05 -6.16
N ASP A 414 -12.24 -16.76 -6.68
CA ASP A 414 -11.95 -18.14 -6.29
C ASP A 414 -11.65 -18.28 -4.79
N ARG A 415 -10.88 -17.34 -4.23
CA ARG A 415 -10.57 -17.31 -2.79
C ARG A 415 -11.80 -16.95 -1.97
N ALA A 416 -12.60 -16.00 -2.44
CA ALA A 416 -13.85 -15.62 -1.78
C ALA A 416 -14.82 -16.81 -1.69
N ARG A 417 -14.97 -17.58 -2.77
CA ARG A 417 -15.76 -18.83 -2.79
C ARG A 417 -15.22 -19.89 -1.86
N HIS A 418 -13.89 -20.10 -1.84
CA HIS A 418 -13.26 -21.01 -0.90
C HIS A 418 -13.59 -20.64 0.56
N HIS A 419 -13.46 -19.37 0.92
CA HIS A 419 -13.79 -18.95 2.28
C HIS A 419 -15.28 -19.03 2.59
N LEU A 420 -16.17 -18.79 1.62
CA LEU A 420 -17.61 -18.97 1.79
C LEU A 420 -17.98 -20.38 2.27
N GLU A 421 -17.25 -21.43 1.86
CA GLU A 421 -17.46 -22.81 2.33
C GLU A 421 -17.30 -22.95 3.85
N GLY A 422 -16.41 -22.15 4.46
CA GLY A 422 -16.17 -22.12 5.90
C GLY A 422 -17.20 -21.32 6.72
N VAL A 423 -18.09 -20.55 6.08
CA VAL A 423 -19.10 -19.73 6.77
C VAL A 423 -20.40 -20.53 6.96
N GLN A 424 -20.78 -20.79 8.20
CA GLN A 424 -21.93 -21.66 8.54
C GLN A 424 -23.20 -20.85 8.79
N SER A 425 -23.05 -19.71 9.47
CA SER A 425 -24.14 -18.79 9.80
C SER A 425 -24.82 -18.25 8.54
N SER A 426 -26.12 -18.53 8.39
CA SER A 426 -26.85 -18.19 7.16
C SER A 426 -26.88 -16.69 6.83
N SER A 427 -26.84 -15.82 7.84
CA SER A 427 -26.77 -14.36 7.64
C SER A 427 -25.46 -13.96 6.96
N LEU A 428 -24.33 -14.28 7.61
CA LEU A 428 -22.97 -14.01 7.11
C LEU A 428 -22.72 -14.68 5.75
N ARG A 429 -23.17 -15.93 5.60
CA ARG A 429 -23.02 -16.68 4.36
C ARG A 429 -23.77 -16.03 3.21
N ASN A 430 -25.03 -15.61 3.43
CA ASN A 430 -25.82 -14.96 2.39
C ASN A 430 -25.27 -13.58 2.03
N GLU A 431 -24.77 -12.83 3.01
CA GLU A 431 -24.11 -11.54 2.76
C GLU A 431 -22.85 -11.71 1.90
N LEU A 432 -21.93 -12.60 2.30
CA LEU A 432 -20.71 -12.86 1.53
C LEU A 432 -21.03 -13.42 0.14
N ALA A 433 -21.99 -14.34 0.03
CA ALA A 433 -22.44 -14.87 -1.26
C ALA A 433 -23.03 -13.77 -2.16
N TYR A 434 -23.74 -12.80 -1.59
CA TYR A 434 -24.29 -11.68 -2.33
C TYR A 434 -23.17 -10.81 -2.89
N GLU A 435 -22.17 -10.46 -2.06
CA GLU A 435 -21.02 -9.69 -2.50
C GLU A 435 -20.20 -10.42 -3.59
N ILE A 436 -20.04 -11.75 -3.47
CA ILE A 436 -19.41 -12.59 -4.51
C ILE A 436 -20.20 -12.52 -5.82
N ALA A 437 -21.52 -12.72 -5.77
CA ALA A 437 -22.37 -12.66 -6.96
C ALA A 437 -22.29 -11.28 -7.64
N GLN A 438 -22.17 -10.19 -6.88
CA GLN A 438 -22.00 -8.85 -7.42
C GLN A 438 -20.68 -8.69 -8.20
N ILE A 439 -19.54 -9.12 -7.64
CA ILE A 439 -18.23 -8.94 -8.31
C ILE A 439 -18.06 -9.86 -9.52
N GLU A 440 -18.74 -11.01 -9.53
CA GLU A 440 -18.76 -11.94 -10.66
C GLU A 440 -19.78 -11.55 -11.74
N GLY A 441 -20.71 -10.65 -11.41
CA GLY A 441 -21.80 -10.26 -12.30
C GLY A 441 -22.87 -11.33 -12.47
N ASP A 442 -23.04 -12.23 -11.49
CA ASP A 442 -24.15 -13.18 -11.46
C ASP A 442 -25.42 -12.47 -10.95
N GLU A 443 -26.09 -11.76 -11.86
CA GLU A 443 -27.28 -10.97 -11.55
C GLU A 443 -28.43 -11.81 -11.00
N GLN A 444 -28.58 -13.05 -11.48
CA GLN A 444 -29.67 -13.94 -11.05
C GLN A 444 -29.47 -14.35 -9.59
N GLU A 445 -28.25 -14.76 -9.24
CA GLU A 445 -27.93 -15.16 -7.88
C GLU A 445 -27.94 -13.96 -6.93
N ALA A 446 -27.42 -12.80 -7.35
CA ALA A 446 -27.47 -11.57 -6.57
C ALA A 446 -28.92 -11.15 -6.26
N GLU A 447 -29.84 -11.24 -7.23
CA GLU A 447 -31.26 -10.97 -7.02
C GLU A 447 -31.90 -11.97 -6.03
N ARG A 448 -31.62 -13.26 -6.20
CA ARG A 448 -32.14 -14.31 -5.32
C ARG A 448 -31.70 -14.09 -3.87
N LEU A 449 -30.43 -13.74 -3.67
CA LEU A 449 -29.84 -13.47 -2.36
C LEU A 449 -30.37 -12.17 -1.75
N LEU A 450 -30.54 -11.12 -2.56
CA LEU A 450 -31.19 -9.88 -2.11
C LEU A 450 -32.60 -10.16 -1.58
N GLN A 451 -33.41 -10.91 -2.32
CA GLN A 451 -34.77 -11.23 -1.91
C GLN A 451 -34.77 -12.04 -0.59
N ALA A 452 -33.87 -13.01 -0.46
CA ALA A 452 -33.73 -13.79 0.77
C ALA A 452 -33.30 -12.93 1.99
N GLN A 453 -32.51 -11.88 1.77
CA GLN A 453 -32.16 -10.91 2.82
C GLN A 453 -33.35 -10.02 3.20
N LEU A 454 -34.09 -9.52 2.20
CA LEU A 454 -35.27 -8.67 2.42
C LEU A 454 -36.37 -9.37 3.21
N GLU A 455 -36.55 -10.68 3.03
CA GLU A 455 -37.51 -11.49 3.80
C GLU A 455 -37.19 -11.56 5.31
N ARG A 456 -35.94 -11.28 5.70
CA ARG A 456 -35.44 -11.42 7.08
C ARG A 456 -35.05 -10.10 7.72
N ALA A 457 -34.92 -9.03 6.94
CA ALA A 457 -34.45 -7.73 7.41
C ALA A 457 -35.50 -7.01 8.27
N SER A 458 -35.03 -6.19 9.22
CA SER A 458 -35.89 -5.21 9.88
C SER A 458 -36.41 -4.15 8.87
N ASP A 459 -37.48 -3.42 9.21
CA ASP A 459 -38.05 -2.42 8.31
C ASP A 459 -37.00 -1.39 7.84
N VAL A 460 -36.04 -0.97 8.68
CA VAL A 460 -35.01 0.01 8.31
C VAL A 460 -33.87 -0.61 7.50
N GLU A 461 -33.41 -1.82 7.85
CA GLU A 461 -32.37 -2.52 7.10
C GLU A 461 -32.84 -2.91 5.71
N GLY A 462 -34.10 -3.37 5.58
CA GLY A 462 -34.71 -3.70 4.30
C GLY A 462 -34.77 -2.49 3.37
N VAL A 463 -35.09 -1.31 3.92
CA VAL A 463 -35.06 -0.05 3.16
C VAL A 463 -33.65 0.26 2.65
N ARG A 464 -32.62 0.10 3.48
CA ARG A 464 -31.23 0.33 3.06
C ARG A 464 -30.82 -0.62 1.93
N TRP A 465 -31.17 -1.91 2.03
CA TRP A 465 -30.92 -2.90 0.98
C TRP A 465 -31.61 -2.53 -0.33
N LEU A 466 -32.89 -2.16 -0.29
CA LEU A 466 -33.66 -1.74 -1.48
C LEU A 466 -33.05 -0.50 -2.14
N LEU A 467 -32.73 0.54 -1.36
CA LEU A 467 -32.12 1.76 -1.90
C LEU A 467 -30.74 1.50 -2.47
N ARG A 468 -29.88 0.72 -1.79
CA ARG A 468 -28.54 0.35 -2.27
C ARG A 468 -28.64 -0.40 -3.60
N ALA A 469 -29.53 -1.37 -3.69
CA ALA A 469 -29.74 -2.18 -4.88
C ALA A 469 -30.37 -1.37 -6.04
N ALA A 470 -31.23 -0.39 -5.75
CA ALA A 470 -31.76 0.55 -6.74
C ALA A 470 -30.67 1.51 -7.26
N VAL A 471 -29.85 2.08 -6.37
CA VAL A 471 -28.71 2.94 -6.73
C VAL A 471 -27.70 2.17 -7.59
N GLN A 472 -27.37 0.94 -7.21
CA GLN A 472 -26.49 0.08 -8.01
C GLN A 472 -27.02 -0.07 -9.45
N ARG A 473 -28.32 -0.36 -9.63
CA ARG A 473 -28.93 -0.55 -10.96
C ARG A 473 -28.93 0.71 -11.83
N ILE A 474 -29.19 1.89 -11.26
CA ILE A 474 -29.17 3.16 -12.03
C ILE A 474 -27.74 3.60 -12.38
N GLU A 475 -26.75 3.22 -11.57
CA GLU A 475 -25.34 3.55 -11.77
C GLU A 475 -24.58 2.50 -12.59
N ASP A 476 -25.16 1.31 -12.82
CA ASP A 476 -24.58 0.22 -13.62
C ASP A 476 -24.61 0.52 -15.14
N ARG A 477 -23.98 1.63 -15.51
CA ARG A 477 -23.89 2.14 -16.88
C ARG A 477 -22.63 2.98 -17.07
N VAL A 478 -22.26 3.19 -18.33
CA VAL A 478 -21.25 4.18 -18.73
C VAL A 478 -21.93 5.42 -19.33
N PHE A 479 -21.28 6.59 -19.22
CA PHE A 479 -21.92 7.87 -19.54
C PHE A 479 -22.18 8.08 -21.04
N ASP A 480 -21.46 7.38 -21.91
CA ASP A 480 -21.41 7.58 -23.37
C ASP A 480 -22.16 6.51 -24.15
N GLN A 481 -22.99 5.70 -23.49
CA GLN A 481 -23.87 4.72 -24.10
C GLN A 481 -25.33 4.96 -23.75
N ALA A 482 -26.23 4.40 -24.57
CA ALA A 482 -27.66 4.41 -24.29
C ALA A 482 -27.96 3.55 -23.04
N SER A 483 -28.86 4.03 -22.20
CA SER A 483 -29.24 3.30 -20.99
C SER A 483 -30.10 2.08 -21.34
N THR A 484 -29.77 0.93 -20.76
CA THR A 484 -30.58 -0.30 -20.82
C THR A 484 -31.37 -0.52 -19.52
N LEU A 485 -31.65 0.56 -18.80
CA LEU A 485 -32.27 0.53 -17.48
C LEU A 485 -33.69 -0.06 -17.52
N ASP A 486 -33.97 -0.98 -16.61
CA ASP A 486 -35.33 -1.44 -16.33
C ASP A 486 -35.97 -0.53 -15.27
N GLY A 487 -36.65 0.52 -15.75
CA GLY A 487 -37.34 1.50 -14.91
C GLY A 487 -38.45 0.86 -14.06
N GLU A 488 -39.18 -0.12 -14.59
CA GLU A 488 -40.27 -0.82 -13.88
C GLU A 488 -39.75 -1.59 -12.68
N LYS A 489 -38.63 -2.30 -12.84
CA LYS A 489 -37.98 -3.03 -11.75
C LYS A 489 -37.55 -2.10 -10.63
N ILE A 490 -36.98 -0.94 -10.95
CA ILE A 490 -36.61 0.06 -9.94
C ILE A 490 -37.84 0.61 -9.22
N GLN A 491 -38.92 0.93 -9.95
CA GLN A 491 -40.17 1.37 -9.32
C GLN A 491 -40.74 0.29 -8.38
N SER A 492 -40.68 -0.99 -8.77
CA SER A 492 -41.09 -2.11 -7.91
C SER A 492 -40.30 -2.17 -6.60
N MET A 493 -38.99 -1.94 -6.65
CA MET A 493 -38.14 -1.87 -5.44
C MET A 493 -38.49 -0.68 -4.55
N LEU A 494 -38.68 0.50 -5.15
CA LEU A 494 -39.06 1.71 -4.41
C LEU A 494 -40.44 1.57 -3.76
N ASN A 495 -41.38 0.85 -4.38
CA ASN A 495 -42.71 0.58 -3.82
C ASN A 495 -42.69 -0.35 -2.60
N GLN A 496 -41.62 -1.14 -2.41
CA GLN A 496 -41.44 -2.00 -1.24
C GLN A 496 -40.88 -1.24 -0.03
N VAL A 497 -40.35 -0.03 -0.24
CA VAL A 497 -39.76 0.80 0.83
C VAL A 497 -40.86 1.23 1.82
N ARG A 498 -40.71 0.83 3.08
CA ARG A 498 -41.57 1.29 4.18
C ARG A 498 -40.88 2.43 4.92
N LEU A 499 -41.43 3.64 4.82
CA LEU A 499 -40.86 4.79 5.51
C LEU A 499 -40.95 4.64 7.03
N PRO A 500 -39.84 4.86 7.77
CA PRO A 500 -39.84 4.75 9.22
C PRO A 500 -40.69 5.85 9.88
N GLU A 501 -41.04 5.63 11.15
CA GLU A 501 -41.76 6.63 11.95
C GLU A 501 -40.89 7.85 12.28
N ASP A 502 -39.59 7.63 12.49
CA ASP A 502 -38.60 8.66 12.76
C ASP A 502 -38.51 9.69 11.62
N ILE A 503 -38.71 10.98 11.96
CA ILE A 503 -38.81 12.08 11.01
C ILE A 503 -37.50 12.28 10.24
N THR A 504 -36.37 12.18 10.93
CA THR A 504 -35.03 12.41 10.35
C THR A 504 -34.70 11.34 9.32
N SER A 505 -34.88 10.06 9.69
CA SER A 505 -34.67 8.93 8.80
C SER A 505 -35.64 8.94 7.62
N ARG A 506 -36.91 9.30 7.86
CA ARG A 506 -37.93 9.43 6.82
C ARG A 506 -37.56 10.49 5.79
N ALA A 507 -37.10 11.67 6.23
CA ALA A 507 -36.69 12.74 5.32
C ALA A 507 -35.51 12.28 4.43
N SER A 508 -34.48 11.70 5.02
CA SER A 508 -33.31 11.19 4.29
C SER A 508 -33.67 10.11 3.26
N ILE A 509 -34.54 9.15 3.64
CA ILE A 509 -35.03 8.11 2.72
C ILE A 509 -35.86 8.73 1.59
N THR A 510 -36.73 9.70 1.89
CA THR A 510 -37.57 10.37 0.88
C THR A 510 -36.72 11.12 -0.15
N VAL A 511 -35.69 11.86 0.30
CA VAL A 511 -34.74 12.53 -0.59
C VAL A 511 -34.01 11.51 -1.46
N SER A 512 -33.52 10.41 -0.87
CA SER A 512 -32.84 9.34 -1.60
C SER A 512 -33.73 8.71 -2.68
N MET A 513 -34.98 8.39 -2.35
CA MET A 513 -35.96 7.87 -3.32
C MET A 513 -36.23 8.87 -4.44
N THR A 514 -36.37 10.15 -4.10
CA THR A 514 -36.61 11.23 -5.09
C THR A 514 -35.42 11.38 -6.04
N LEU A 515 -34.18 11.26 -5.55
CA LEU A 515 -32.97 11.30 -6.39
C LEU A 515 -32.84 10.07 -7.30
N ILE A 516 -33.26 8.88 -6.82
CA ILE A 516 -33.34 7.68 -7.67
C ILE A 516 -34.37 7.91 -8.77
N GLN A 517 -35.58 8.37 -8.42
CA GLN A 517 -36.64 8.65 -9.39
C GLN A 517 -36.25 9.73 -10.39
N LEU A 518 -35.54 10.78 -9.94
CA LEU A 518 -34.99 11.83 -10.80
C LEU A 518 -34.01 11.23 -11.82
N THR A 519 -33.11 10.36 -11.37
CA THR A 519 -32.14 9.70 -12.26
C THR A 519 -32.82 8.80 -13.26
N VAL A 520 -33.86 8.04 -12.86
CA VAL A 520 -34.68 7.25 -13.78
C VAL A 520 -35.34 8.15 -14.83
N ALA A 521 -35.99 9.25 -14.42
CA ALA A 521 -36.65 10.17 -15.33
C ALA A 521 -35.68 10.85 -16.32
N LEU A 522 -34.47 11.21 -15.86
CA LEU A 522 -33.40 11.73 -16.71
C LEU A 522 -32.98 10.71 -17.78
N LEU A 523 -32.91 9.42 -17.44
CA LEU A 523 -32.53 8.35 -18.37
C LEU A 523 -33.66 7.97 -19.33
N GLU A 524 -34.91 8.09 -18.91
CA GLU A 524 -36.12 7.92 -19.74
C GLU A 524 -36.35 9.12 -20.68
N GLY A 525 -35.69 10.26 -20.43
CA GLY A 525 -35.89 11.50 -21.17
C GLY A 525 -37.22 12.22 -20.85
N ASP A 526 -37.81 11.95 -19.67
CA ASP A 526 -39.07 12.56 -19.24
C ASP A 526 -38.82 13.91 -18.56
N GLU A 527 -38.69 14.97 -19.37
CA GLU A 527 -38.43 16.34 -18.90
C GLU A 527 -39.51 16.85 -17.93
N GLY A 528 -40.78 16.49 -18.16
CA GLY A 528 -41.89 16.90 -17.30
C GLY A 528 -41.78 16.31 -15.90
N ARG A 529 -41.48 15.01 -15.80
CA ARG A 529 -41.24 14.33 -14.53
C ARG A 529 -39.98 14.83 -13.84
N VAL A 530 -38.91 15.12 -14.58
CA VAL A 530 -37.69 15.74 -14.05
C VAL A 530 -38.00 17.10 -13.40
N SER A 531 -38.73 17.98 -14.10
CA SER A 531 -39.10 19.30 -13.56
C SER A 531 -39.89 19.17 -12.27
N SER A 532 -40.91 18.30 -12.25
CA SER A 532 -41.74 18.07 -11.06
C SER A 532 -40.94 17.54 -9.86
N LEU A 533 -39.98 16.63 -10.09
CA LEU A 533 -39.14 16.09 -9.02
C LEU A 533 -38.14 17.14 -8.48
N VAL A 534 -37.57 17.98 -9.36
CA VAL A 534 -36.69 19.09 -8.96
C VAL A 534 -37.45 20.12 -8.13
N GLU A 535 -38.67 20.52 -8.56
CA GLU A 535 -39.55 21.40 -7.79
C GLU A 535 -39.92 20.79 -6.43
N GLY A 536 -40.16 19.48 -6.39
CA GLY A 536 -40.39 18.72 -5.17
C GLY A 536 -39.21 18.82 -4.20
N LEU A 537 -37.98 18.56 -4.66
CA LEU A 537 -36.77 18.70 -3.84
C LEU A 537 -36.57 20.13 -3.34
N GLU A 538 -36.83 21.13 -4.18
CA GLU A 538 -36.76 22.54 -3.82
C GLU A 538 -37.80 22.91 -2.75
N SER A 539 -39.02 22.38 -2.84
CA SER A 539 -40.07 22.61 -1.85
C SER A 539 -39.77 21.98 -0.48
N LEU A 540 -38.99 20.88 -0.46
CA LEU A 540 -38.55 20.22 0.77
C LEU A 540 -37.36 20.93 1.44
N SER A 541 -36.64 21.75 0.68
CA SER A 541 -35.44 22.48 1.12
C SER A 541 -35.51 23.95 0.68
N HIS A 542 -34.72 24.35 -0.31
CA HIS A 542 -34.76 25.67 -0.96
C HIS A 542 -33.98 25.67 -2.29
N ALA A 543 -34.10 26.75 -3.08
CA ALA A 543 -33.49 26.87 -4.41
C ALA A 543 -31.96 26.73 -4.43
N GLU A 544 -31.29 27.17 -3.35
CA GLU A 544 -29.82 27.12 -3.20
C GLU A 544 -29.34 25.85 -2.50
N ASP A 545 -30.22 24.86 -2.29
CA ASP A 545 -29.82 23.62 -1.62
C ASP A 545 -28.82 22.86 -2.51
N PRO A 546 -27.72 22.31 -1.96
CA PRO A 546 -26.68 21.67 -2.77
C PRO A 546 -27.19 20.49 -3.61
N ILE A 547 -28.19 19.75 -3.09
CA ILE A 547 -28.82 18.63 -3.80
C ILE A 547 -29.70 19.17 -4.94
N VAL A 548 -30.47 20.23 -4.68
CA VAL A 548 -31.32 20.89 -5.68
C VAL A 548 -30.50 21.49 -6.81
N LEU A 549 -29.40 22.18 -6.51
CA LEU A 549 -28.51 22.76 -7.52
C LEU A 549 -27.86 21.68 -8.38
N HIS A 550 -27.43 20.57 -7.80
CA HIS A 550 -26.89 19.44 -8.57
C HIS A 550 -27.98 18.76 -9.42
N ALA A 551 -29.21 18.63 -8.92
CA ALA A 551 -30.34 18.11 -9.69
C ALA A 551 -30.67 19.01 -10.89
N LYS A 552 -30.69 20.34 -10.70
CA LYS A 552 -30.86 21.34 -11.76
C LYS A 552 -29.76 21.28 -12.80
N LEU A 553 -28.50 21.11 -12.37
CA LEU A 553 -27.37 20.89 -13.29
C LEU A 553 -27.57 19.61 -14.11
N LYS A 554 -27.89 18.48 -13.49
CA LYS A 554 -28.14 17.22 -14.22
C LYS A 554 -29.24 17.38 -15.27
N ALA A 555 -30.33 18.08 -14.94
CA ALA A 555 -31.41 18.38 -15.86
C ALA A 555 -30.94 19.26 -17.04
N SER A 556 -30.22 20.36 -16.77
CA SER A 556 -29.74 21.26 -17.83
C SER A 556 -28.77 20.57 -18.79
N LEU A 557 -27.89 19.70 -18.27
CA LEU A 557 -26.94 18.92 -19.07
C LEU A 557 -27.63 17.81 -19.88
N ALA A 558 -28.62 17.11 -19.30
CA ALA A 558 -29.31 15.99 -19.96
C ALA A 558 -30.15 16.45 -21.16
N PHE A 559 -30.85 17.58 -21.03
CA PHE A 559 -31.71 18.12 -22.10
C PHE A 559 -31.01 19.17 -22.97
N VAL A 560 -29.74 19.49 -22.67
CA VAL A 560 -28.93 20.50 -23.39
C VAL A 560 -29.66 21.84 -23.47
N ASN A 561 -30.29 22.22 -22.36
CA ASN A 561 -31.00 23.50 -22.24
C ASN A 561 -29.97 24.58 -21.87
N GLY A 562 -29.72 25.53 -22.78
CA GLY A 562 -28.79 26.65 -22.59
C GLY A 562 -27.51 26.54 -23.42
N THR A 563 -26.65 27.54 -23.29
CA THR A 563 -25.32 27.59 -23.93
C THR A 563 -24.26 26.90 -23.06
N ASN A 564 -23.07 26.64 -23.63
CA ASN A 564 -21.94 26.11 -22.85
C ASN A 564 -21.55 27.04 -21.68
N GLU A 565 -21.72 28.35 -21.83
CA GLU A 565 -21.48 29.33 -20.75
C GLU A 565 -22.52 29.17 -19.63
N ASP A 566 -23.79 28.93 -19.98
CA ASP A 566 -24.85 28.66 -18.99
C ASP A 566 -24.57 27.35 -18.23
N HIS A 567 -24.11 26.30 -18.92
CA HIS A 567 -23.74 25.02 -18.30
C HIS A 567 -22.51 25.17 -17.39
N GLN A 568 -21.50 25.94 -17.80
CA GLN A 568 -20.33 26.25 -16.97
C GLN A 568 -20.74 27.00 -15.70
N ALA A 569 -21.57 28.04 -15.81
CA ALA A 569 -22.03 28.80 -14.66
C ALA A 569 -22.90 27.95 -13.71
N ALA A 570 -23.75 27.07 -14.25
CA ALA A 570 -24.52 26.13 -13.46
C ALA A 570 -23.62 25.12 -12.73
N TYR A 571 -22.56 24.62 -13.39
CA TYR A 571 -21.56 23.75 -12.79
C TYR A 571 -20.84 24.45 -11.63
N GLU A 572 -20.29 25.64 -11.84
CA GLU A 572 -19.57 26.40 -10.82
C GLU A 572 -20.44 26.68 -9.60
N ARG A 573 -21.70 27.08 -9.82
CA ARG A 573 -22.67 27.30 -8.73
C ARG A 573 -22.98 26.02 -7.97
N ALA A 574 -23.25 24.92 -8.67
CA ALA A 574 -23.57 23.64 -8.04
C ALA A 574 -22.37 23.08 -7.26
N ALA A 575 -21.15 23.24 -7.78
CA ALA A 575 -19.91 22.81 -7.15
C ALA A 575 -19.60 23.62 -5.89
N ALA A 576 -19.75 24.95 -5.96
CA ALA A 576 -19.50 25.87 -4.84
C ALA A 576 -20.49 25.70 -3.68
N ALA A 577 -21.69 25.18 -3.95
CA ALA A 577 -22.70 24.93 -2.93
C ALA A 577 -22.45 23.64 -2.12
N GLN A 578 -21.65 22.70 -2.62
CA GLN A 578 -21.46 21.39 -1.96
C GLN A 578 -20.77 21.54 -0.59
N THR A 579 -21.21 20.74 0.37
CA THR A 579 -20.74 20.81 1.76
C THR A 579 -19.47 19.97 2.02
N THR A 580 -19.11 19.07 1.11
CA THR A 580 -17.91 18.24 1.22
C THR A 580 -17.16 18.15 -0.11
N ALA A 581 -15.83 17.99 -0.04
CA ALA A 581 -14.97 17.87 -1.21
C ALA A 581 -15.37 16.70 -2.13
N PHE A 582 -15.82 15.59 -1.55
CA PHE A 582 -16.31 14.44 -2.31
C PHE A 582 -17.51 14.82 -3.20
N HIS A 583 -18.50 15.51 -2.64
CA HIS A 583 -19.68 15.92 -3.42
C HIS A 583 -19.33 16.95 -4.49
N THR A 584 -18.42 17.89 -4.22
CA THR A 584 -17.87 18.82 -5.23
C THR A 584 -17.25 18.05 -6.39
N ALA A 585 -16.48 17.01 -6.10
CA ALA A 585 -15.84 16.17 -7.12
C ALA A 585 -16.86 15.36 -7.93
N VAL A 586 -17.94 14.86 -7.32
CA VAL A 586 -19.03 14.16 -8.04
C VAL A 586 -19.77 15.10 -9.01
N VAL A 587 -19.99 16.37 -8.61
CA VAL A 587 -20.54 17.40 -9.51
C VAL A 587 -19.58 17.63 -10.69
N GLY A 588 -18.28 17.74 -10.41
CA GLY A 588 -17.23 17.87 -11.42
C GLY A 588 -17.16 16.69 -12.40
N LEU A 589 -17.26 15.45 -11.91
CA LEU A 589 -17.35 14.25 -12.77
C LEU A 589 -18.54 14.34 -13.73
N THR A 590 -19.71 14.71 -13.23
CA THR A 590 -20.93 14.82 -14.04
C THR A 590 -20.75 15.84 -15.17
N PHE A 591 -20.10 16.97 -14.87
CA PHE A 591 -19.82 17.99 -15.88
C PHE A 591 -18.73 17.54 -16.87
N ALA A 592 -17.65 16.91 -16.41
CA ALA A 592 -16.60 16.38 -17.28
C ALA A 592 -17.14 15.32 -18.26
N GLU A 593 -18.01 14.41 -17.80
CA GLU A 593 -18.68 13.43 -18.66
C GLU A 593 -19.53 14.08 -19.74
N PHE A 594 -20.28 15.12 -19.39
CA PHE A 594 -21.02 15.91 -20.36
C PHE A 594 -20.09 16.52 -21.42
N LEU A 595 -19.00 17.15 -21.01
CA LEU A 595 -18.03 17.77 -21.92
C LEU A 595 -17.41 16.73 -22.87
N VAL A 596 -17.07 15.53 -22.37
CA VAL A 596 -16.56 14.44 -23.22
C VAL A 596 -17.61 13.99 -24.24
N ARG A 597 -18.88 13.83 -23.85
CA ARG A 597 -19.96 13.49 -24.79
C ARG A 597 -20.14 14.52 -25.90
N GLN A 598 -19.95 15.80 -25.58
CA GLN A 598 -20.05 16.89 -26.55
C GLN A 598 -18.76 17.07 -27.39
N GLY A 599 -17.69 16.33 -27.08
CA GLY A 599 -16.38 16.53 -27.72
C GLY A 599 -15.78 17.91 -27.40
N HIS A 600 -16.11 18.49 -26.25
CA HIS A 600 -15.68 19.84 -25.89
C HIS A 600 -14.21 19.86 -25.39
N PRO A 601 -13.37 20.79 -25.85
CA PRO A 601 -11.93 20.78 -25.56
C PRO A 601 -11.58 21.02 -24.08
N SER A 602 -12.48 21.62 -23.30
CA SER A 602 -12.26 21.85 -21.86
C SER A 602 -12.42 20.59 -21.00
N ALA A 603 -12.85 19.46 -21.56
CA ALA A 603 -13.06 18.23 -20.80
C ALA A 603 -11.79 17.78 -20.05
N ALA A 604 -10.63 17.88 -20.71
CA ALA A 604 -9.34 17.53 -20.12
C ALA A 604 -8.96 18.47 -18.96
N SER A 605 -9.19 19.78 -19.11
CA SER A 605 -8.89 20.75 -18.05
C SER A 605 -9.80 20.56 -16.83
N VAL A 606 -11.09 20.25 -17.03
CA VAL A 606 -12.00 19.97 -15.91
C VAL A 606 -11.60 18.68 -15.21
N HIS A 607 -11.32 17.60 -15.95
CA HIS A 607 -10.87 16.33 -15.38
C HIS A 607 -9.58 16.48 -14.55
N ALA A 608 -8.62 17.29 -15.01
CA ALA A 608 -7.38 17.55 -14.29
C ALA A 608 -7.57 18.26 -12.94
N THR A 609 -8.70 18.95 -12.73
CA THR A 609 -9.05 19.58 -11.43
C THR A 609 -9.74 18.62 -10.47
N LEU A 610 -10.17 17.44 -10.95
CA LEU A 610 -10.85 16.46 -10.10
C LEU A 610 -9.85 15.77 -9.18
N PRO A 611 -10.15 15.64 -7.88
CA PRO A 611 -9.32 14.87 -6.97
C PRO A 611 -9.09 13.43 -7.45
N LEU A 612 -7.89 12.91 -7.21
CA LEU A 612 -7.57 11.53 -7.52
C LEU A 612 -8.45 10.58 -6.70
N PRO A 613 -8.78 9.37 -7.21
CA PRO A 613 -9.53 8.36 -6.46
C PRO A 613 -8.95 8.04 -5.07
N SER A 614 -7.63 8.13 -4.89
CA SER A 614 -6.93 7.92 -3.61
C SER A 614 -7.22 8.99 -2.55
N ALA A 615 -7.83 10.12 -2.92
CA ALA A 615 -8.16 11.20 -1.98
C ALA A 615 -9.33 10.86 -1.04
N TRP A 616 -10.07 9.77 -1.30
CA TRP A 616 -11.28 9.42 -0.57
C TRP A 616 -11.00 8.33 0.46
N GLN A 617 -10.96 8.70 1.74
CA GLN A 617 -10.70 7.78 2.85
C GLN A 617 -11.85 6.81 3.11
N GLU A 618 -13.08 7.18 2.77
CA GLU A 618 -14.24 6.31 2.89
C GLU A 618 -14.31 5.38 1.67
N GLY A 619 -13.58 4.25 1.78
CA GLY A 619 -13.78 3.09 0.92
C GLY A 619 -15.24 2.65 0.99
N GLY A 620 -15.85 2.36 -0.15
CA GLY A 620 -17.27 2.05 -0.19
C GLY A 620 -17.82 2.23 -1.59
N SER A 621 -19.05 1.77 -1.83
CA SER A 621 -19.63 1.77 -3.17
C SER A 621 -19.65 3.16 -3.85
N PRO A 622 -19.91 4.30 -3.16
CA PRO A 622 -19.79 5.63 -3.78
C PRO A 622 -18.37 5.97 -4.23
N GLY A 623 -17.36 5.71 -3.40
CA GLY A 623 -15.94 5.91 -3.74
C GLY A 623 -15.50 5.03 -4.90
N HIS A 624 -15.91 3.76 -4.92
CA HIS A 624 -15.64 2.85 -6.05
C HIS A 624 -16.25 3.35 -7.36
N ARG A 625 -17.48 3.89 -7.32
CA ARG A 625 -18.11 4.50 -8.51
C ARG A 625 -17.40 5.76 -8.96
N TYR A 626 -16.96 6.61 -8.03
CA TYR A 626 -16.13 7.77 -8.34
C TYR A 626 -14.86 7.32 -9.07
N ALA A 627 -14.12 6.37 -8.51
CA ALA A 627 -12.90 5.83 -9.09
C ALA A 627 -13.15 5.26 -10.50
N ALA A 628 -14.21 4.47 -10.67
CA ALA A 628 -14.57 3.88 -11.95
C ALA A 628 -14.80 4.94 -13.03
N ARG A 629 -15.59 5.98 -12.72
CA ARG A 629 -15.90 7.09 -13.63
C ARG A 629 -14.67 7.96 -13.91
N TRP A 630 -13.85 8.25 -12.90
CA TRP A 630 -12.63 9.02 -13.04
C TRP A 630 -11.63 8.35 -13.99
N TRP A 631 -11.40 7.05 -13.81
CA TRP A 631 -10.53 6.26 -14.69
C TRP A 631 -11.13 6.09 -16.09
N TYR A 632 -12.46 5.96 -16.20
CA TYR A 632 -13.13 5.90 -17.49
C TYR A 632 -12.89 7.19 -18.28
N LEU A 633 -13.12 8.35 -17.66
CA LEU A 633 -12.82 9.66 -18.27
C LEU A 633 -11.36 9.78 -18.68
N LYS A 634 -10.41 9.39 -17.81
CA LYS A 634 -8.99 9.41 -18.15
C LYS A 634 -8.70 8.59 -19.41
N GLY A 635 -9.30 7.40 -19.53
CA GLY A 635 -9.15 6.55 -20.71
C GLY A 635 -9.73 7.13 -22.01
N HIS A 636 -10.68 8.07 -21.92
CA HIS A 636 -11.20 8.83 -23.06
C HIS A 636 -10.36 10.06 -23.41
N LEU A 637 -9.79 10.70 -22.39
CA LEU A 637 -9.11 11.99 -22.52
C LEU A 637 -7.63 11.86 -22.87
N ASP A 638 -7.00 10.74 -22.51
CA ASP A 638 -5.59 10.48 -22.76
C ASP A 638 -5.40 9.15 -23.54
N PRO A 639 -5.14 9.24 -24.86
CA PRO A 639 -4.87 8.06 -25.69
C PRO A 639 -3.66 7.25 -25.22
N SER A 640 -2.66 7.88 -24.58
CA SER A 640 -1.42 7.20 -24.18
C SER A 640 -1.63 6.25 -23.00
N THR A 641 -2.58 6.55 -22.13
CA THR A 641 -2.93 5.73 -20.95
C THR A 641 -4.31 5.07 -21.07
N SER A 642 -4.88 5.03 -22.29
CA SER A 642 -6.25 4.57 -22.50
C SER A 642 -6.47 3.13 -22.06
N ALA A 643 -5.62 2.19 -22.49
CA ALA A 643 -5.77 0.77 -22.16
C ALA A 643 -5.71 0.53 -20.63
N SER A 644 -4.68 1.05 -19.96
CA SER A 644 -4.49 0.90 -18.52
C SER A 644 -5.62 1.57 -17.73
N SER A 645 -6.06 2.77 -18.14
CA SER A 645 -7.16 3.49 -17.49
C SER A 645 -8.51 2.80 -17.66
N LEU A 646 -8.82 2.28 -18.85
CA LEU A 646 -10.07 1.54 -19.09
C LEU A 646 -10.08 0.20 -18.33
N ARG A 647 -8.94 -0.49 -18.25
CA ARG A 647 -8.82 -1.72 -17.47
C ARG A 647 -9.05 -1.48 -15.98
N GLU A 648 -8.44 -0.42 -15.43
CA GLU A 648 -8.65 -0.01 -14.04
C GLU A 648 -10.10 0.45 -13.79
N SER A 649 -10.71 1.16 -14.74
CA SER A 649 -12.12 1.56 -14.67
C SER A 649 -13.06 0.33 -14.60
N ALA A 650 -12.84 -0.68 -15.46
CA ALA A 650 -13.64 -1.90 -15.46
C ALA A 650 -13.52 -2.67 -14.13
N ARG A 651 -12.32 -2.68 -13.53
CA ARG A 651 -12.10 -3.21 -12.17
C ARG A 651 -12.95 -2.45 -11.16
N TRP A 652 -12.89 -1.13 -11.10
CA TRP A 652 -13.67 -0.35 -10.14
C TRP A 652 -15.18 -0.44 -10.33
N PHE A 653 -15.66 -0.56 -11.57
CA PHE A 653 -17.08 -0.83 -11.83
C PHE A 653 -17.51 -2.18 -11.22
N ARG A 654 -16.72 -3.25 -11.39
CA ARG A 654 -16.98 -4.54 -10.70
C ARG A 654 -17.00 -4.37 -9.18
N GLN A 655 -16.06 -3.61 -8.63
CA GLN A 655 -15.98 -3.33 -7.19
C GLN A 655 -17.17 -2.53 -6.66
N ALA A 656 -17.81 -1.73 -7.52
CA ALA A 656 -19.04 -1.01 -7.22
C ALA A 656 -20.32 -1.86 -7.42
N GLY A 657 -20.18 -3.12 -7.85
CA GLY A 657 -21.30 -3.99 -8.22
C GLY A 657 -21.93 -3.63 -9.58
N CYS A 658 -21.23 -2.88 -10.43
CA CYS A 658 -21.70 -2.43 -11.73
C CYS A 658 -21.13 -3.33 -12.85
N SER A 659 -21.68 -4.54 -12.99
CA SER A 659 -21.19 -5.56 -13.92
C SER A 659 -21.45 -5.22 -15.39
N ASN A 660 -22.56 -4.57 -15.71
CA ASN A 660 -22.87 -4.15 -17.08
C ASN A 660 -21.93 -3.02 -17.51
N ALA A 661 -21.73 -2.00 -16.66
CA ALA A 661 -20.74 -0.95 -16.90
C ALA A 661 -19.35 -1.54 -17.12
N ALA A 662 -18.90 -2.44 -16.25
CA ALA A 662 -17.61 -3.11 -16.40
C ALA A 662 -17.47 -3.86 -17.74
N ARG A 663 -18.54 -4.55 -18.18
CA ARG A 663 -18.58 -5.26 -19.46
C ARG A 663 -18.44 -4.29 -20.63
N GLU A 664 -19.12 -3.16 -20.58
CA GLU A 664 -19.06 -2.13 -21.63
C GLU A 664 -17.69 -1.46 -21.71
N VAL A 665 -17.08 -1.15 -20.56
CA VAL A 665 -15.70 -0.66 -20.51
C VAL A 665 -14.73 -1.70 -21.07
N THR A 666 -14.91 -3.00 -20.75
CA THR A 666 -14.08 -4.09 -21.26
C THR A 666 -14.22 -4.24 -22.79
N GLN A 667 -15.43 -4.13 -23.33
CA GLN A 667 -15.65 -4.12 -24.78
C GLN A 667 -14.92 -2.95 -25.47
N ARG A 668 -14.87 -1.79 -24.82
CA ARG A 668 -14.11 -0.63 -25.31
C ARG A 668 -12.60 -0.84 -25.21
N LEU A 669 -12.12 -1.42 -24.11
CA LEU A 669 -10.72 -1.79 -23.94
C LEU A 669 -10.21 -2.66 -25.11
N HIS A 670 -10.99 -3.65 -25.54
CA HIS A 670 -10.64 -4.49 -26.70
C HIS A 670 -10.51 -3.74 -28.03
N ARG A 671 -11.03 -2.51 -28.14
CA ARG A 671 -10.89 -1.69 -29.36
C ARG A 671 -9.63 -0.81 -29.34
N VAL A 672 -8.98 -0.65 -28.19
CA VAL A 672 -7.77 0.18 -28.02
C VAL A 672 -6.50 -0.64 -27.79
N LEU A 673 -6.64 -1.95 -27.52
CA LEU A 673 -5.57 -2.96 -27.59
C LEU A 673 -5.35 -3.40 -29.04
#